data_AF-A0A241WN57-F1
#
_entry.id   AF-A0A241WN57-F1
#
_cell.length_a   1.000
_cell.length_b   1.000
_cell.length_c   1.000
_cell.angle_alpha   90.00
_cell.angle_beta   90.00
_cell.angle_gamma   90.00
#
_symmetry.space_group_name_H-M   'P 1'
#
loop_
_entity.id
_entity.type
_entity.pdbx_description
1 polymer ?
#
loop_
_entity_poly.entity_id
_entity_poly.type
_entity_poly.pdbx_seq_one_letter_code
_entity_poly.pdbx_strand_id
1 'polypeptide(L)'
;MRLKYLSLCLLGLSLSACSSHVIKTNTSPVNSIEQRAANGVNAMYEYPSYDYNGRFNVALDIDQSKKNSLNSTTQQPLDTRLEKQINDYLKAQNIALTSQQKQDLYQAIAKKDRTSSSKTFEKFGQSIMDLISTMQFSYDGSVHYKEKLASLNLTAKYEKPTLLVQAKVPMVLDFQNHKFYTNYFALMPYLVNKESQNSFAYIDFSKYKHEIDRVDFKKLVAYLKQSTALPYLLADHQQIQNINLSAQDKAQGVVEKIRLNVSLEEMLLQMRLFELVNKPYFAQSIVGISNAEQAKDATKNIEGKDDESSDDLSGLATYGMSAAEAEAYRSSKKLYKLVSQRFGHDDEAQSDSETEIDEEATATAEVVSNESDTVIATQTGATTSLNDSEEETTEDGYLTKTQCEALITQKTQVAMGDLTFCNAEYRIDVLNKDAQSKQKPTIFSTDTTALDHLFERYASTDFKDAETFKQLWNKHHVEIKKYLSDVKPLNPFVIDIGLDAKGRAVKMDYDVAYSIQDLGKFKLKADMNVLNYGQGTAINRAELKNAKSIEEVSKGSMLENMVKGFSKSLGVSDTDKSKSKQNVVASLDDQLEQLATQVYDHSKSYIKTYQAVFIMKLTAEQPDVVKHYSTQELNEIARVYAYGYAGESIYNPKGKELAELESLGKKHHIERSEQYDDEVGEETYNIVVKAINGTAGRQEWNTFVQQYKQPQAIFAQYYYQQFLKDEDLDPSQKASLKATSQILAKAFEDSRKNQLTMKSIENLKDESTEYIDYDLYRTVYEKVQKSVQ
;
A
#
# COMPACT_ATOMS: atom_id res chain seq x y z
N MET A 1 4.57 -1.00 11.52
CA MET A 1 4.30 -1.76 10.25
C MET A 1 5.39 -1.68 9.17
N ARG A 2 6.54 -0.98 9.34
CA ARG A 2 7.40 -0.59 8.20
C ARG A 2 8.59 -1.52 7.83
N LEU A 3 8.77 -2.68 8.47
CA LEU A 3 9.86 -3.63 8.15
C LEU A 3 9.40 -5.00 7.61
N LYS A 4 8.09 -5.30 7.67
CA LYS A 4 7.56 -6.64 7.30
C LYS A 4 7.39 -6.86 5.80
N TYR A 5 7.33 -5.80 4.99
CA TYR A 5 7.09 -5.89 3.54
C TYR A 5 8.37 -5.93 2.69
N LEU A 6 9.54 -5.73 3.29
CA LEU A 6 10.82 -5.79 2.59
C LEU A 6 11.48 -7.20 2.61
N SER A 7 10.88 -8.17 3.29
CA SER A 7 11.54 -9.42 3.67
C SER A 7 11.62 -10.46 2.55
N LEU A 8 10.60 -10.63 1.70
CA LEU A 8 10.57 -11.80 0.80
C LEU A 8 11.34 -11.68 -0.53
N CYS A 9 11.65 -10.48 -1.02
CA CYS A 9 12.42 -10.30 -2.27
C CYS A 9 13.88 -9.87 -2.05
N LEU A 10 14.24 -9.36 -0.87
CA LEU A 10 15.61 -8.90 -0.56
C LEU A 10 16.39 -9.86 0.34
N LEU A 11 15.74 -10.71 1.15
CA LEU A 11 16.44 -11.71 1.97
C LEU A 11 17.02 -12.87 1.16
N GLY A 12 16.58 -13.06 -0.10
CA GLY A 12 17.07 -14.11 -0.98
C GLY A 12 18.36 -13.80 -1.75
N LEU A 13 18.84 -12.56 -1.77
CA LEU A 13 19.90 -12.19 -2.74
C LEU A 13 21.09 -11.39 -2.20
N SER A 14 21.13 -10.97 -0.95
CA SER A 14 22.30 -10.20 -0.49
C SER A 14 22.34 -10.03 1.02
N LEU A 15 23.00 -10.93 1.76
CA LEU A 15 23.39 -10.65 3.14
C LEU A 15 24.85 -11.04 3.38
N SER A 16 25.64 -10.00 3.65
CA SER A 16 27.09 -9.91 3.73
C SER A 16 27.70 -10.69 4.91
N ALA A 17 28.61 -11.62 4.61
CA ALA A 17 29.47 -12.29 5.60
C ALA A 17 30.82 -11.56 5.79
N CYS A 18 31.03 -10.97 6.96
CA CYS A 18 32.35 -10.57 7.44
C CYS A 18 32.81 -11.51 8.55
N SER A 19 33.74 -12.42 8.27
CA SER A 19 34.91 -12.61 9.13
C SER A 19 36.05 -13.31 8.39
N SER A 20 37.25 -12.77 8.57
CA SER A 20 38.54 -13.38 8.27
C SER A 20 38.61 -14.84 8.75
N HIS A 21 38.89 -15.75 7.81
CA HIS A 21 39.37 -17.14 7.94
C HIS A 21 38.99 -17.96 9.18
N VAL A 22 38.32 -19.11 8.97
CA VAL A 22 38.94 -20.44 9.12
C VAL A 22 38.24 -21.41 8.14
N ILE A 23 38.94 -21.84 7.10
CA ILE A 23 38.57 -23.05 6.35
C ILE A 23 38.93 -24.22 7.27
N LYS A 24 37.95 -24.78 7.99
CA LYS A 24 38.04 -26.13 8.52
C LYS A 24 37.24 -27.02 7.60
N THR A 25 37.95 -27.65 6.67
CA THR A 25 37.50 -28.88 6.03
C THR A 25 37.28 -29.92 7.14
N ASN A 26 36.05 -30.06 7.63
CA ASN A 26 35.68 -31.21 8.44
C ASN A 26 35.50 -32.42 7.51
N THR A 27 36.60 -33.10 7.26
CA THR A 27 36.59 -34.50 6.81
C THR A 27 36.43 -35.41 8.03
N SER A 28 35.20 -35.87 8.31
CA SER A 28 34.80 -37.08 9.10
C SER A 28 33.38 -36.93 9.70
N PRO A 29 32.65 -38.00 10.05
CA PRO A 29 32.30 -39.25 9.35
C PRO A 29 30.83 -39.20 8.84
N VAL A 30 30.43 -40.09 7.91
CA VAL A 30 29.07 -40.28 7.34
C VAL A 30 27.98 -39.30 7.83
N ASN A 31 28.00 -38.05 7.33
CA ASN A 31 26.96 -37.07 7.61
C ASN A 31 25.61 -37.64 7.15
N SER A 32 24.51 -37.41 7.89
CA SER A 32 23.18 -37.84 7.45
C SER A 32 22.75 -37.11 6.16
N ILE A 33 21.73 -37.59 5.44
CA ILE A 33 21.26 -36.95 4.20
C ILE A 33 20.83 -35.49 4.49
N GLU A 34 20.16 -35.29 5.61
CA GLU A 34 19.71 -33.99 6.14
C GLU A 34 20.88 -33.04 6.34
N GLN A 35 21.95 -33.51 6.99
CA GLN A 35 23.16 -32.73 7.23
C GLN A 35 23.92 -32.42 5.94
N ARG A 36 23.98 -33.35 4.99
CA ARG A 36 24.62 -33.10 3.68
C ARG A 36 23.86 -32.05 2.87
N ALA A 37 22.53 -32.10 2.86
CA ALA A 37 21.69 -31.08 2.22
C ALA A 37 21.89 -29.70 2.88
N ALA A 38 21.79 -29.63 4.21
CA ALA A 38 21.96 -28.39 4.97
C ALA A 38 23.37 -27.79 4.77
N ASN A 39 24.43 -28.59 4.90
CA ASN A 39 25.81 -28.15 4.69
C ASN A 39 26.05 -27.71 3.24
N GLY A 40 25.47 -28.42 2.28
CA GLY A 40 25.58 -28.09 0.87
C GLY A 40 25.01 -26.73 0.54
N VAL A 41 23.81 -26.40 1.01
CA VAL A 41 23.20 -25.07 0.84
C VAL A 41 23.97 -24.01 1.61
N ASN A 42 24.38 -24.32 2.84
CA ASN A 42 25.12 -23.38 3.70
C ASN A 42 26.53 -23.04 3.20
N ALA A 43 27.07 -23.83 2.26
CA ALA A 43 28.34 -23.53 1.61
C ALA A 43 28.36 -22.12 1.00
N MET A 44 27.25 -21.58 0.49
CA MET A 44 27.18 -20.20 -0.05
C MET A 44 27.71 -19.15 0.93
N TYR A 45 27.44 -19.32 2.23
CA TYR A 45 27.85 -18.40 3.29
C TYR A 45 29.28 -18.65 3.80
N GLU A 46 29.98 -19.68 3.31
CA GLU A 46 31.33 -20.06 3.76
C GLU A 46 32.44 -19.58 2.85
N TYR A 47 32.08 -19.16 1.63
CA TYR A 47 33.02 -18.61 0.66
C TYR A 47 32.91 -17.09 0.60
N PRO A 48 34.02 -16.37 0.36
CA PRO A 48 34.03 -14.90 0.35
C PRO A 48 33.20 -14.28 -0.79
N SER A 49 32.99 -15.04 -1.86
CA SER A 49 32.15 -14.68 -2.99
C SER A 49 31.65 -15.91 -3.74
N TYR A 50 30.62 -15.76 -4.56
CA TYR A 50 30.16 -16.78 -5.51
C TYR A 50 29.31 -16.14 -6.60
N ASP A 51 29.14 -16.84 -7.71
CA ASP A 51 28.19 -16.49 -8.76
C ASP A 51 26.94 -17.34 -8.67
N TYR A 52 25.83 -16.81 -9.14
CA TYR A 52 24.59 -17.56 -9.27
C TYR A 52 23.88 -17.24 -10.57
N ASN A 53 23.13 -18.19 -11.08
CA ASN A 53 22.19 -17.95 -12.17
C ASN A 53 21.02 -18.92 -12.10
N GLY A 54 19.93 -18.61 -12.78
CA GLY A 54 18.76 -19.44 -12.75
C GLY A 54 17.66 -18.94 -13.67
N ARG A 55 16.56 -19.66 -13.66
CA ARG A 55 15.35 -19.41 -14.42
C ARG A 55 14.15 -19.71 -13.57
N PHE A 56 13.08 -18.96 -13.79
CA PHE A 56 11.80 -19.30 -13.20
C PHE A 56 10.66 -19.14 -14.20
N ASN A 57 9.67 -20.01 -14.06
CA ASN A 57 8.46 -20.00 -14.85
C ASN A 57 7.27 -20.09 -13.90
N VAL A 58 6.24 -19.31 -14.22
CA VAL A 58 4.99 -19.27 -13.49
C VAL A 58 3.91 -19.82 -14.42
N ALA A 59 3.06 -20.71 -13.93
CA ALA A 59 1.92 -21.21 -14.66
C ALA A 59 0.67 -21.14 -13.79
N LEU A 60 -0.47 -20.78 -14.38
CA LEU A 60 -1.77 -20.80 -13.71
C LEU A 60 -2.68 -21.78 -14.44
N ASP A 61 -3.12 -22.81 -13.73
CA ASP A 61 -4.05 -23.83 -14.23
C ASP A 61 -5.46 -23.50 -13.72
N ILE A 62 -6.26 -22.86 -14.57
CA ILE A 62 -7.62 -22.37 -14.24
C ILE A 62 -8.65 -23.43 -14.62
N ASP A 63 -9.57 -23.73 -13.70
CA ASP A 63 -10.68 -24.66 -13.94
C ASP A 63 -11.56 -24.22 -15.12
N GLN A 64 -11.76 -25.12 -16.08
CA GLN A 64 -12.45 -24.84 -17.35
C GLN A 64 -13.90 -24.37 -17.19
N SER A 65 -14.59 -24.74 -16.11
CA SER A 65 -15.98 -24.31 -15.84
C SER A 65 -16.09 -22.81 -15.53
N LYS A 66 -15.02 -22.16 -15.06
CA LYS A 66 -15.00 -20.73 -14.70
C LYS A 66 -14.51 -19.81 -15.82
N LYS A 67 -13.73 -20.32 -16.79
CA LYS A 67 -13.32 -19.56 -18.00
C LYS A 67 -14.50 -18.97 -18.79
N ASN A 68 -15.67 -19.60 -18.75
CA ASN A 68 -16.86 -19.15 -19.47
C ASN A 68 -17.63 -18.02 -18.76
N SER A 69 -17.51 -17.83 -17.45
CA SER A 69 -18.20 -16.72 -16.75
C SER A 69 -17.43 -15.39 -16.84
N LEU A 70 -16.10 -15.46 -16.93
CA LEU A 70 -15.20 -14.29 -16.94
C LEU A 70 -15.18 -13.54 -18.29
N ASN A 71 -15.39 -14.25 -19.41
CA ASN A 71 -15.40 -13.69 -20.77
C ASN A 71 -16.73 -13.03 -21.20
N SER A 72 -17.71 -12.89 -20.29
CA SER A 72 -18.94 -12.17 -20.59
C SER A 72 -18.71 -10.65 -20.54
N THR A 73 -18.52 -10.04 -21.72
CA THR A 73 -18.42 -8.58 -21.93
C THR A 73 -19.78 -7.91 -22.10
N THR A 74 -20.85 -8.48 -21.55
CA THR A 74 -22.15 -7.82 -21.53
C THR A 74 -22.18 -6.80 -20.38
N GLN A 75 -22.38 -5.52 -20.72
CA GLN A 75 -22.80 -4.50 -19.76
C GLN A 75 -24.14 -4.97 -19.18
N GLN A 76 -24.10 -5.63 -18.02
CA GLN A 76 -25.32 -5.97 -17.32
C GLN A 76 -25.72 -4.77 -16.47
N PRO A 77 -27.00 -4.38 -16.51
CA PRO A 77 -27.53 -3.31 -15.67
C PRO A 77 -27.37 -3.66 -14.19
N LEU A 78 -27.45 -2.64 -13.32
CA LEU A 78 -27.57 -2.84 -11.88
C LEU A 78 -28.70 -3.83 -11.58
N ASP A 79 -28.53 -4.66 -10.54
CA ASP A 79 -29.57 -5.60 -10.12
C ASP A 79 -30.92 -4.88 -9.95
N THR A 80 -31.98 -5.44 -10.54
CA THR A 80 -33.29 -4.78 -10.60
C THR A 80 -33.93 -4.60 -9.22
N ARG A 81 -33.59 -5.46 -8.24
CA ARG A 81 -34.06 -5.30 -6.86
C ARG A 81 -33.32 -4.14 -6.18
N LEU A 82 -32.01 -4.02 -6.37
CA LEU A 82 -31.22 -2.88 -5.89
C LEU A 82 -31.70 -1.56 -6.51
N GLU A 83 -31.90 -1.53 -7.83
CA GLU A 83 -32.42 -0.35 -8.52
C GLU A 83 -33.78 0.07 -7.96
N LYS A 84 -34.68 -0.90 -7.71
CA LYS A 84 -35.97 -0.62 -7.09
C LYS A 84 -35.81 -0.09 -5.66
N GLN A 85 -34.97 -0.71 -4.83
CA GLN A 85 -34.75 -0.28 -3.45
C GLN A 85 -34.18 1.14 -3.37
N ILE A 86 -33.21 1.49 -4.22
CA ILE A 86 -32.67 2.85 -4.31
C ILE A 86 -33.77 3.83 -4.71
N ASN A 87 -34.55 3.51 -5.75
CA ASN A 87 -35.61 4.40 -6.21
C ASN A 87 -36.70 4.60 -5.14
N ASP A 88 -37.11 3.54 -4.46
CA ASP A 88 -38.10 3.60 -3.38
C ASP A 88 -37.57 4.39 -2.18
N TYR A 89 -36.27 4.24 -1.86
CA TYR A 89 -35.59 5.01 -0.82
C TYR A 89 -35.56 6.51 -1.12
N LEU A 90 -35.09 6.90 -2.31
CA LEU A 90 -35.05 8.31 -2.71
C LEU A 90 -36.45 8.93 -2.74
N LYS A 91 -37.44 8.17 -3.20
CA LYS A 91 -38.84 8.61 -3.24
C LYS A 91 -39.39 8.83 -1.84
N ALA A 92 -39.13 7.93 -0.89
CA ALA A 92 -39.55 8.08 0.50
C ALA A 92 -38.99 9.36 1.16
N GLN A 93 -37.80 9.79 0.75
CA GLN A 93 -37.15 11.01 1.25
C GLN A 93 -37.50 12.28 0.45
N ASN A 94 -38.36 12.19 -0.55
CA ASN A 94 -38.67 13.28 -1.49
C ASN A 94 -37.40 13.84 -2.18
N ILE A 95 -36.47 12.97 -2.56
CA ILE A 95 -35.23 13.32 -3.24
C ILE A 95 -35.42 13.12 -4.75
N ALA A 96 -35.37 14.23 -5.50
CA ALA A 96 -35.55 14.23 -6.94
C ALA A 96 -34.19 14.21 -7.68
N LEU A 97 -33.90 13.12 -8.39
CA LEU A 97 -32.78 13.00 -9.32
C LEU A 97 -33.28 12.91 -10.76
N THR A 98 -32.54 13.50 -11.70
CA THR A 98 -32.86 13.39 -13.13
C THR A 98 -32.59 11.97 -13.64
N SER A 99 -33.21 11.59 -14.76
CA SER A 99 -33.01 10.27 -15.36
C SER A 99 -31.54 10.02 -15.72
N GLN A 100 -30.83 11.04 -16.20
CA GLN A 100 -29.41 10.96 -16.55
C GLN A 100 -28.55 10.69 -15.30
N GLN A 101 -28.80 11.44 -14.22
CA GLN A 101 -28.07 11.27 -12.96
C GLN A 101 -28.26 9.89 -12.35
N LYS A 102 -29.49 9.36 -12.38
CA LYS A 102 -29.77 7.99 -11.94
C LYS A 102 -28.99 6.98 -12.79
N GLN A 103 -28.99 7.16 -14.11
CA GLN A 103 -28.29 6.26 -15.02
C GLN A 103 -26.77 6.29 -14.81
N ASP A 104 -26.17 7.46 -14.67
CA ASP A 104 -24.72 7.60 -14.45
C ASP A 104 -24.31 6.98 -13.11
N LEU A 105 -25.12 7.16 -12.08
CA LEU A 105 -24.93 6.61 -10.74
C LEU A 105 -25.10 5.10 -10.72
N TYR A 106 -26.14 4.56 -11.36
CA TYR A 106 -26.32 3.10 -11.49
C TYR A 106 -25.17 2.46 -12.29
N GLN A 107 -24.64 3.16 -13.29
CA GLN A 107 -23.47 2.69 -14.03
C GLN A 107 -22.19 2.73 -13.17
N ALA A 108 -21.98 3.76 -12.36
CA ALA A 108 -20.86 3.85 -11.44
C ALA A 108 -20.94 2.76 -10.35
N ILE A 109 -22.12 2.56 -9.77
CA ILE A 109 -22.40 1.50 -8.78
C ILE A 109 -22.22 0.11 -9.42
N ALA A 110 -22.80 -0.16 -10.60
CA ALA A 110 -22.65 -1.46 -11.26
C ALA A 110 -21.19 -1.75 -11.70
N LYS A 111 -20.39 -0.70 -11.95
CA LYS A 111 -18.93 -0.84 -12.13
C LYS A 111 -18.24 -1.13 -10.80
N LYS A 112 -18.64 -0.49 -9.70
CA LYS A 112 -18.04 -0.69 -8.36
C LYS A 112 -18.39 -2.06 -7.75
N ASP A 113 -19.61 -2.56 -7.96
CA ASP A 113 -20.09 -3.88 -7.55
C ASP A 113 -19.32 -5.02 -8.27
N ARG A 114 -18.85 -4.76 -9.50
CA ARG A 114 -17.91 -5.65 -10.22
C ARG A 114 -16.46 -5.58 -9.68
N THR A 115 -16.12 -4.49 -9.00
CA THR A 115 -14.83 -4.27 -8.32
C THR A 115 -14.87 -4.56 -6.81
N SER A 116 -16.00 -4.99 -6.25
CA SER A 116 -16.00 -5.62 -4.92
C SER A 116 -14.99 -6.76 -4.94
N SER A 117 -14.10 -6.71 -3.94
CA SER A 117 -12.69 -7.10 -3.87
C SER A 117 -12.26 -8.50 -4.37
N SER A 118 -13.17 -9.34 -4.87
CA SER A 118 -12.84 -10.68 -5.41
C SER A 118 -12.77 -10.76 -6.93
N LYS A 119 -13.58 -10.03 -7.72
CA LYS A 119 -13.73 -10.33 -9.18
C LYS A 119 -12.87 -9.52 -10.14
N THR A 120 -12.40 -8.32 -9.74
CA THR A 120 -11.50 -7.52 -10.59
C THR A 120 -10.06 -8.06 -10.55
N PHE A 121 -9.64 -8.59 -9.39
CA PHE A 121 -8.39 -9.34 -9.29
C PHE A 121 -8.42 -10.65 -10.09
N GLU A 122 -9.58 -11.32 -10.20
CA GLU A 122 -9.75 -12.53 -11.03
C GLU A 122 -9.63 -12.25 -12.54
N LYS A 123 -10.30 -11.20 -13.07
CA LYS A 123 -10.23 -10.86 -14.52
C LYS A 123 -8.90 -10.23 -14.93
N PHE A 124 -8.37 -9.30 -14.13
CA PHE A 124 -7.08 -8.65 -14.38
C PHE A 124 -5.93 -9.62 -14.12
N GLY A 125 -6.06 -10.45 -13.07
CA GLY A 125 -5.13 -11.52 -12.74
C GLY A 125 -5.05 -12.56 -13.85
N GLN A 126 -6.14 -12.98 -14.48
CA GLN A 126 -6.07 -13.98 -15.55
C GLN A 126 -5.31 -13.48 -16.79
N SER A 127 -5.56 -12.26 -17.26
CA SER A 127 -4.89 -11.73 -18.47
C SER A 127 -3.40 -11.47 -18.24
N ILE A 128 -3.04 -11.00 -17.04
CA ILE A 128 -1.63 -10.80 -16.64
C ILE A 128 -0.95 -12.14 -16.38
N MET A 129 -1.62 -13.10 -15.75
CA MET A 129 -1.05 -14.42 -15.48
C MET A 129 -0.86 -15.25 -16.76
N ASP A 130 -1.78 -15.15 -17.73
CA ASP A 130 -1.59 -15.75 -19.06
C ASP A 130 -0.36 -15.15 -19.74
N LEU A 131 -0.17 -13.81 -19.68
CA LEU A 131 1.02 -13.15 -20.20
C LEU A 131 2.29 -13.62 -19.49
N ILE A 132 2.31 -13.57 -18.15
CA ILE A 132 3.45 -14.02 -17.31
C ILE A 132 3.78 -15.49 -17.61
N SER A 133 2.79 -16.35 -17.83
CA SER A 133 3.01 -17.77 -18.14
C SER A 133 3.68 -18.02 -19.48
N THR A 134 3.59 -17.06 -20.40
CA THR A 134 4.27 -17.10 -21.69
C THR A 134 5.64 -16.42 -21.68
N MET A 135 6.01 -15.77 -20.57
CA MET A 135 7.31 -15.15 -20.38
C MET A 135 8.28 -16.13 -19.72
N GLN A 136 9.52 -16.15 -20.22
CA GLN A 136 10.63 -16.85 -19.59
C GLN A 136 11.42 -15.86 -18.78
N PHE A 137 11.56 -16.11 -17.48
CA PHE A 137 12.41 -15.31 -16.62
C PHE A 137 13.71 -16.04 -16.34
N SER A 138 14.81 -15.29 -16.39
CA SER A 138 16.13 -15.76 -16.01
C SER A 138 16.84 -14.71 -15.20
N TYR A 139 17.75 -15.14 -14.33
CA TYR A 139 18.52 -14.24 -13.50
C TYR A 139 19.95 -14.73 -13.39
N ASP A 140 20.89 -13.80 -13.20
CA ASP A 140 22.29 -14.08 -12.98
C ASP A 140 22.91 -13.01 -12.10
N GLY A 141 23.97 -13.31 -11.36
CA GLY A 141 24.52 -12.38 -10.41
C GLY A 141 25.73 -12.91 -9.68
N SER A 142 26.27 -12.05 -8.81
CA SER A 142 27.43 -12.37 -7.99
C SER A 142 27.26 -11.77 -6.60
N VAL A 143 27.74 -12.48 -5.58
CA VAL A 143 27.74 -12.00 -4.20
C VAL A 143 29.18 -11.89 -3.74
N HIS A 144 29.55 -10.75 -3.16
CA HIS A 144 30.89 -10.45 -2.66
C HIS A 144 30.81 -9.93 -1.24
N TYR A 145 30.99 -10.83 -0.28
CA TYR A 145 30.73 -10.52 1.12
C TYR A 145 31.76 -9.56 1.73
N LYS A 146 33.04 -9.72 1.40
CA LYS A 146 34.11 -8.82 1.86
C LYS A 146 33.92 -7.40 1.35
N GLU A 147 33.44 -7.27 0.12
CA GLU A 147 33.20 -6.00 -0.54
C GLU A 147 31.84 -5.40 -0.15
N LYS A 148 30.99 -6.16 0.55
CA LYS A 148 29.59 -5.81 0.85
C LYS A 148 28.80 -5.42 -0.40
N LEU A 149 29.07 -6.12 -1.51
CA LEU A 149 28.43 -5.93 -2.81
C LEU A 149 27.66 -7.18 -3.22
N ALA A 150 26.52 -7.01 -3.88
CA ALA A 150 25.82 -8.07 -4.57
C ALA A 150 25.24 -7.53 -5.88
N SER A 151 25.29 -8.32 -6.95
CA SER A 151 24.68 -7.98 -8.24
C SER A 151 23.61 -8.99 -8.60
N LEU A 152 22.51 -8.50 -9.17
CA LEU A 152 21.41 -9.28 -9.71
C LEU A 152 21.02 -8.71 -11.07
N ASN A 153 21.15 -9.50 -12.11
CA ASN A 153 20.61 -9.22 -13.42
C ASN A 153 19.32 -10.01 -13.59
N LEU A 154 18.19 -9.34 -13.80
CA LEU A 154 16.93 -9.98 -14.13
C LEU A 154 16.66 -9.85 -15.63
N THR A 155 16.41 -10.97 -16.30
CA THR A 155 16.09 -11.01 -17.73
C THR A 155 14.70 -11.59 -17.93
N ALA A 156 13.83 -10.84 -18.59
CA ALA A 156 12.52 -11.27 -19.03
C ALA A 156 12.52 -11.44 -20.56
N LYS A 157 12.12 -12.62 -21.04
CA LYS A 157 12.09 -12.96 -22.46
C LYS A 157 10.70 -13.44 -22.87
N TYR A 158 10.11 -12.78 -23.85
CA TYR A 158 8.89 -13.20 -24.52
C TYR A 158 9.24 -13.58 -25.97
N GLU A 159 8.99 -14.84 -26.33
CA GLU A 159 9.36 -15.39 -27.63
C GLU A 159 8.17 -16.10 -28.29
N LYS A 160 7.81 -15.64 -29.49
CA LYS A 160 6.88 -16.26 -30.44
C LYS A 160 7.56 -16.33 -31.81
N PRO A 161 7.10 -17.18 -32.74
CA PRO A 161 7.77 -17.35 -34.05
C PRO A 161 8.03 -16.06 -34.84
N THR A 162 7.23 -15.01 -34.63
CA THR A 162 7.34 -13.71 -35.30
C THR A 162 7.73 -12.55 -34.40
N LEU A 163 7.93 -12.77 -33.09
CA LEU A 163 8.19 -11.70 -32.13
C LEU A 163 9.11 -12.18 -31.00
N LEU A 164 10.26 -11.52 -30.87
CA LEU A 164 11.17 -11.67 -29.73
C LEU A 164 11.26 -10.34 -29.00
N VAL A 165 10.85 -10.32 -27.74
CA VAL A 165 11.04 -9.18 -26.83
C VAL A 165 11.88 -9.67 -25.66
N GLN A 166 13.00 -9.02 -25.40
CA GLN A 166 13.87 -9.34 -24.29
C GLN A 166 14.25 -8.05 -23.56
N ALA A 167 14.07 -8.05 -22.24
CA ALA A 167 14.50 -6.97 -21.37
C ALA A 167 15.43 -7.53 -20.30
N LYS A 168 16.56 -6.85 -20.06
CA LYS A 168 17.52 -7.16 -18.99
C LYS A 168 17.64 -5.95 -18.07
N VAL A 169 17.47 -6.18 -16.77
CA VAL A 169 17.55 -5.18 -15.72
C VAL A 169 18.69 -5.56 -14.77
N PRO A 170 19.88 -4.98 -14.96
CA PRO A 170 20.97 -5.15 -14.00
C PRO A 170 20.71 -4.33 -12.74
N MET A 171 20.99 -4.92 -11.60
CA MET A 171 20.87 -4.33 -10.27
C MET A 171 22.13 -4.65 -9.46
N VAL A 172 22.57 -3.71 -8.63
CA VAL A 172 23.69 -3.89 -7.70
C VAL A 172 23.33 -3.26 -6.37
N LEU A 173 23.45 -4.02 -5.29
CA LEU A 173 23.32 -3.50 -3.93
C LEU A 173 24.71 -3.32 -3.32
N ASP A 174 24.97 -2.11 -2.83
CA ASP A 174 26.22 -1.71 -2.21
C ASP A 174 25.96 -1.22 -0.79
N PHE A 175 26.15 -2.12 0.16
CA PHE A 175 25.99 -1.79 1.58
C PHE A 175 27.16 -0.97 2.11
N GLN A 176 28.32 -0.95 1.44
CA GLN A 176 29.44 -0.11 1.88
C GLN A 176 29.13 1.37 1.64
N ASN A 177 28.59 1.69 0.47
CA ASN A 177 28.26 3.05 0.07
C ASN A 177 26.78 3.41 0.29
N HIS A 178 25.99 2.52 0.87
CA HIS A 178 24.56 2.70 1.13
C HIS A 178 23.77 3.03 -0.14
N LYS A 179 24.09 2.36 -1.25
CA LYS A 179 23.48 2.63 -2.56
C LYS A 179 22.92 1.38 -3.21
N PHE A 180 21.77 1.55 -3.84
CA PHE A 180 21.19 0.56 -4.74
C PHE A 180 21.27 1.10 -6.16
N TYR A 181 21.98 0.39 -7.03
CA TYR A 181 22.16 0.73 -8.42
C TYR A 181 21.26 -0.14 -9.30
N THR A 182 20.66 0.45 -10.34
CA THR A 182 19.90 -0.29 -11.34
C THR A 182 19.94 0.40 -12.69
N ASN A 183 19.91 -0.36 -13.78
CA ASN A 183 19.60 0.20 -15.10
C ASN A 183 18.25 -0.37 -15.58
N TYR A 184 17.20 0.44 -15.46
CA TYR A 184 15.84 0.06 -15.84
C TYR A 184 15.46 0.49 -17.26
N PHE A 185 16.41 0.99 -18.06
CA PHE A 185 16.16 1.44 -19.43
C PHE A 185 15.48 0.37 -20.29
N ALA A 186 15.88 -0.89 -20.15
CA ALA A 186 15.34 -1.99 -20.95
C ALA A 186 13.83 -2.23 -20.75
N LEU A 187 13.28 -1.87 -19.58
CA LEU A 187 11.84 -1.95 -19.32
C LEU A 187 11.12 -0.66 -19.71
N MET A 188 11.79 0.47 -19.52
CA MET A 188 11.18 1.79 -19.55
C MET A 188 12.07 2.79 -20.31
N PRO A 189 12.28 2.60 -21.63
CA PRO A 189 13.29 3.35 -22.37
C PRO A 189 12.97 4.84 -22.52
N TYR A 190 11.69 5.20 -22.39
CA TYR A 190 11.17 6.57 -22.43
C TYR A 190 11.30 7.29 -21.08
N LEU A 191 11.75 6.59 -20.03
CA LEU A 191 11.90 7.08 -18.65
C LEU A 191 13.37 7.39 -18.27
N VAL A 192 14.28 7.25 -19.24
CA VAL A 192 15.71 7.55 -19.11
C VAL A 192 16.13 8.41 -20.30
N ASN A 193 16.93 9.46 -20.06
CA ASN A 193 17.43 10.30 -21.13
C ASN A 193 18.42 9.56 -22.03
N LYS A 194 18.50 10.00 -23.29
CA LYS A 194 19.30 9.31 -24.33
C LYS A 194 20.78 9.15 -23.95
N GLU A 195 21.32 10.10 -23.19
CA GLU A 195 22.72 10.11 -22.78
C GLU A 195 23.03 9.17 -21.60
N SER A 196 22.00 8.72 -20.88
CA SER A 196 22.15 7.88 -19.68
C SER A 196 21.56 6.47 -19.83
N GLN A 197 21.15 6.08 -21.04
CA GLN A 197 20.56 4.75 -21.31
C GLN A 197 21.53 3.59 -21.01
N ASN A 198 22.83 3.86 -21.03
CA ASN A 198 23.89 2.90 -20.72
C ASN A 198 24.46 3.05 -19.30
N SER A 199 23.96 3.99 -18.50
CA SER A 199 24.46 4.27 -17.16
C SER A 199 23.56 3.65 -16.10
N PHE A 200 24.15 3.23 -14.98
CA PHE A 200 23.36 2.89 -13.79
C PHE A 200 22.73 4.15 -13.20
N ALA A 201 21.50 4.00 -12.71
CA ALA A 201 20.86 4.93 -11.79
C ALA A 201 21.08 4.44 -10.35
N TYR A 202 21.18 5.33 -9.36
CA TYR A 202 21.28 4.93 -7.95
C TYR A 202 20.21 5.56 -7.05
N ILE A 203 19.82 4.79 -6.02
CA ILE A 203 19.07 5.24 -4.84
C ILE A 203 20.05 5.25 -3.67
N ASP A 204 20.13 6.39 -2.98
CA ASP A 204 20.95 6.56 -1.78
C ASP A 204 20.11 6.33 -0.52
N PHE A 205 20.54 5.40 0.32
CA PHE A 205 19.90 5.06 1.58
C PHE A 205 20.81 5.32 2.79
N SER A 206 21.84 6.16 2.63
CA SER A 206 22.74 6.60 3.71
C SER A 206 22.01 7.26 4.87
N LYS A 207 20.80 7.79 4.66
CA LYS A 207 19.93 8.27 5.74
C LYS A 207 19.56 7.19 6.77
N TYR A 208 19.63 5.90 6.40
CA TYR A 208 19.41 4.76 7.29
C TYR A 208 20.72 4.12 7.78
N LYS A 209 21.86 4.79 7.59
CA LYS A 209 23.18 4.27 7.94
C LYS A 209 23.25 3.85 9.40
N HIS A 210 22.68 4.63 10.31
CA HIS A 210 22.73 4.32 11.74
C HIS A 210 22.00 3.00 12.06
N GLU A 211 20.84 2.77 11.45
CA GLU A 211 20.06 1.54 11.58
C GLU A 211 20.78 0.34 10.95
N ILE A 212 21.42 0.54 9.79
CA ILE A 212 22.16 -0.50 9.08
C ILE A 212 23.44 -0.89 9.83
N ASP A 213 24.18 0.10 10.35
CA ASP A 213 25.43 -0.11 11.10
C ASP A 213 25.19 -0.76 12.48
N ARG A 214 23.98 -0.63 13.04
CA ARG A 214 23.58 -1.34 14.28
C ARG A 214 23.46 -2.85 14.09
N VAL A 215 23.30 -3.34 12.86
CA VAL A 215 23.07 -4.76 12.61
C VAL A 215 24.36 -5.57 12.80
N ASP A 216 24.33 -6.56 13.70
CA ASP A 216 25.40 -7.55 13.82
C ASP A 216 25.32 -8.56 12.67
N PHE A 217 25.99 -8.24 11.57
CA PHE A 217 26.02 -9.07 10.36
C PHE A 217 26.55 -10.48 10.60
N LYS A 218 27.47 -10.67 11.54
CA LYS A 218 28.00 -12.01 11.85
C LYS A 218 26.92 -12.88 12.46
N LYS A 219 26.15 -12.34 13.40
CA LYS A 219 25.00 -13.03 13.99
C LYS A 219 23.85 -13.21 13.01
N LEU A 220 23.62 -12.24 12.12
CA LEU A 220 22.66 -12.36 11.04
C LEU A 220 22.99 -13.54 10.11
N VAL A 221 24.24 -13.67 9.66
CA VAL A 221 24.66 -14.81 8.82
C VAL A 221 24.55 -16.13 9.58
N ALA A 222 24.90 -16.18 10.86
CA ALA A 222 24.71 -17.37 11.68
C ALA A 222 23.23 -17.75 11.78
N TYR A 223 22.33 -16.77 11.95
CA TYR A 223 20.89 -16.97 11.96
C TYR A 223 20.38 -17.52 10.62
N LEU A 224 20.79 -16.90 9.50
CA LEU A 224 20.41 -17.34 8.16
C LEU A 224 20.86 -18.77 7.88
N LYS A 225 22.09 -19.15 8.24
CA LYS A 225 22.59 -20.53 8.09
C LYS A 225 21.72 -21.57 8.79
N GLN A 226 21.22 -21.24 9.97
CA GLN A 226 20.33 -22.16 10.71
C GLN A 226 18.92 -22.15 10.12
N SER A 227 18.43 -20.99 9.71
CA SER A 227 17.12 -20.86 9.06
C SER A 227 17.07 -21.61 7.71
N THR A 228 18.14 -21.56 6.90
CA THR A 228 18.23 -22.31 5.64
C THR A 228 18.43 -23.81 5.84
N ALA A 229 19.07 -24.22 6.94
CA ALA A 229 19.24 -25.63 7.28
C ALA A 229 17.95 -26.28 7.81
N LEU A 230 17.07 -25.47 8.41
CA LEU A 230 15.90 -25.93 9.16
C LEU A 230 15.02 -26.93 8.42
N PRO A 231 14.60 -26.70 7.15
CA PRO A 231 13.68 -27.62 6.47
C PRO A 231 14.26 -29.02 6.25
N TYR A 232 15.59 -29.12 6.07
CA TYR A 232 16.27 -30.40 5.89
C TYR A 232 16.45 -31.13 7.21
N LEU A 233 16.79 -30.41 8.27
CA LEU A 233 17.01 -31.00 9.60
C LEU A 233 15.71 -31.49 10.24
N LEU A 234 14.58 -30.83 9.96
CA LEU A 234 13.26 -31.22 10.44
C LEU A 234 12.58 -32.29 9.57
N ALA A 235 13.11 -32.57 8.38
CA ALA A 235 12.51 -33.53 7.47
C ALA A 235 12.50 -34.95 8.06
N ASP A 236 11.35 -35.60 7.98
CA ASP A 236 11.22 -37.03 8.27
C ASP A 236 11.92 -37.86 7.17
N HIS A 237 12.29 -39.10 7.49
CA HIS A 237 12.99 -40.02 6.56
C HIS A 237 12.25 -40.28 5.23
N GLN A 238 10.95 -40.01 5.16
CA GLN A 238 10.16 -40.14 3.92
C GLN A 238 10.12 -38.84 3.10
N GLN A 239 10.37 -37.69 3.74
CA GLN A 239 10.35 -36.37 3.11
C GLN A 239 11.69 -36.06 2.43
N ILE A 240 12.80 -36.65 2.88
CA ILE A 240 14.14 -36.42 2.33
C ILE A 240 14.79 -37.70 1.81
N GLN A 241 15.31 -37.66 0.58
CA GLN A 241 15.92 -38.84 -0.04
C GLN A 241 16.96 -38.49 -1.11
N ASN A 242 17.88 -39.41 -1.37
CA ASN A 242 18.74 -39.35 -2.53
C ASN A 242 17.97 -39.74 -3.79
N ILE A 243 18.17 -38.98 -4.87
CA ILE A 243 17.57 -39.25 -6.18
C ILE A 243 18.64 -39.44 -7.25
N ASN A 244 18.28 -40.15 -8.32
CA ASN A 244 19.20 -40.47 -9.40
C ASN A 244 19.66 -39.21 -10.15
N LEU A 245 20.94 -39.17 -10.50
CA LEU A 245 21.52 -38.10 -11.32
C LEU A 245 21.10 -38.24 -12.78
N SER A 246 20.60 -37.15 -13.36
CA SER A 246 20.41 -37.05 -14.81
C SER A 246 21.74 -36.83 -15.54
N ALA A 247 21.74 -36.99 -16.87
CA ALA A 247 22.91 -36.63 -17.69
C ALA A 247 23.27 -35.14 -17.56
N GLN A 248 22.27 -34.27 -17.43
CA GLN A 248 22.46 -32.84 -17.22
C GLN A 248 23.11 -32.55 -15.85
N ASP A 249 22.67 -33.24 -14.79
CA ASP A 249 23.25 -33.06 -13.46
C ASP A 249 24.75 -33.40 -13.47
N LYS A 250 25.13 -34.53 -14.08
CA LYS A 250 26.54 -34.94 -14.23
C LYS A 250 27.34 -33.92 -15.04
N ALA A 251 26.78 -33.40 -16.13
CA ALA A 251 27.42 -32.38 -16.96
C ALA A 251 27.64 -31.05 -16.19
N GLN A 252 26.81 -30.76 -15.19
CA GLN A 252 26.93 -29.60 -14.29
C GLN A 252 27.84 -29.87 -13.08
N GLY A 253 28.53 -31.02 -13.02
CA GLY A 253 29.43 -31.38 -11.92
C GLY A 253 28.75 -31.87 -10.65
N VAL A 254 27.44 -32.19 -10.72
CA VAL A 254 26.70 -32.79 -9.61
C VAL A 254 27.09 -34.26 -9.47
N VAL A 255 27.46 -34.67 -8.25
CA VAL A 255 27.81 -36.06 -7.89
C VAL A 255 26.80 -36.71 -6.94
N GLU A 256 25.96 -35.91 -6.28
CA GLU A 256 24.87 -36.36 -5.42
C GLU A 256 23.69 -35.41 -5.58
N LYS A 257 22.45 -35.94 -5.65
CA LYS A 257 21.24 -35.13 -5.72
C LYS A 257 20.27 -35.57 -4.62
N ILE A 258 19.87 -34.61 -3.78
CA ILE A 258 19.00 -34.82 -2.63
C ILE A 258 17.67 -34.11 -2.88
N ARG A 259 16.55 -34.80 -2.69
CA ARG A 259 15.20 -34.24 -2.78
C ARG A 259 14.62 -34.08 -1.39
N LEU A 260 14.10 -32.89 -1.09
CA LEU A 260 13.17 -32.60 -0.01
C LEU A 260 11.76 -32.46 -0.59
N ASN A 261 10.79 -33.17 -0.02
CA ASN A 261 9.39 -33.14 -0.39
C ASN A 261 8.54 -32.89 0.85
N VAL A 262 8.05 -31.65 0.99
CA VAL A 262 7.23 -31.20 2.11
C VAL A 262 6.00 -30.46 1.58
N SER A 263 5.08 -30.08 2.46
CA SER A 263 4.05 -29.11 2.09
C SER A 263 4.55 -27.67 2.27
N LEU A 264 4.04 -26.74 1.48
CA LEU A 264 4.34 -25.31 1.60
C LEU A 264 3.90 -24.79 2.97
N GLU A 265 2.75 -25.26 3.47
CA GLU A 265 2.20 -24.90 4.77
C GLU A 265 3.10 -25.37 5.92
N GLU A 266 3.62 -26.60 5.84
CA GLU A 266 4.58 -27.13 6.81
C GLU A 266 5.90 -26.35 6.80
N MET A 267 6.45 -26.06 5.62
CA MET A 267 7.67 -25.25 5.51
C MET A 267 7.49 -23.86 6.13
N LEU A 268 6.38 -23.19 5.84
CA LEU A 268 6.13 -21.85 6.37
C LEU A 268 5.84 -21.87 7.87
N LEU A 269 5.18 -22.91 8.38
CA LEU A 269 5.02 -23.12 9.81
C LEU A 269 6.37 -23.30 10.51
N GLN A 270 7.27 -24.13 9.96
CA GLN A 270 8.62 -24.33 10.50
C GLN A 270 9.36 -22.98 10.62
N MET A 271 9.35 -22.19 9.55
CA MET A 271 9.99 -20.88 9.51
C MET A 271 9.37 -19.89 10.51
N ARG A 272 8.04 -19.82 10.57
CA ARG A 272 7.29 -18.94 11.48
C ARG A 272 7.59 -19.24 12.94
N LEU A 273 7.53 -20.51 13.33
CA LEU A 273 7.78 -20.91 14.73
C LEU A 273 9.27 -20.74 15.10
N PHE A 274 10.19 -20.98 14.18
CA PHE A 274 11.61 -20.73 14.40
C PHE A 274 11.90 -19.24 14.58
N GLU A 275 11.28 -18.36 13.77
CA GLU A 275 11.33 -16.92 13.95
C GLU A 275 10.76 -16.50 15.31
N LEU A 276 9.59 -17.03 15.68
CA LEU A 276 8.92 -16.70 16.93
C LEU A 276 9.78 -17.01 18.16
N VAL A 277 10.38 -18.20 18.21
CA VAL A 277 11.29 -18.61 19.30
C VAL A 277 12.56 -17.76 19.36
N ASN A 278 13.03 -17.27 18.21
CA ASN A 278 14.24 -16.46 18.11
C ASN A 278 13.97 -14.95 18.05
N LYS A 279 12.71 -14.50 18.15
CA LYS A 279 12.32 -13.10 18.01
C LYS A 279 13.08 -12.17 18.98
N PRO A 280 13.23 -12.50 20.28
CA PRO A 280 14.00 -11.65 21.20
C PRO A 280 15.50 -11.60 20.86
N TYR A 281 16.09 -12.76 20.53
CA TYR A 281 17.48 -12.83 20.04
C TYR A 281 17.67 -11.97 18.78
N PHE A 282 16.78 -12.06 17.80
CA PHE A 282 16.87 -11.29 16.56
C PHE A 282 16.81 -9.78 16.85
N ALA A 283 15.81 -9.33 17.60
CA ALA A 283 15.64 -7.91 17.89
C ALA A 283 16.81 -7.32 18.69
N GLN A 284 17.27 -8.01 19.75
CA GLN A 284 18.30 -7.49 20.64
C GLN A 284 19.73 -7.76 20.15
N SER A 285 20.01 -8.99 19.72
CA SER A 285 21.37 -9.42 19.39
C SER A 285 21.76 -9.18 17.95
N ILE A 286 20.79 -9.18 17.01
CA ILE A 286 21.06 -8.95 15.59
C ILE A 286 20.80 -7.49 15.22
N VAL A 287 19.62 -6.94 15.53
CA VAL A 287 19.24 -5.57 15.14
C VAL A 287 19.66 -4.52 16.18
N GLY A 288 19.93 -4.94 17.42
CA GLY A 288 20.38 -4.03 18.48
C GLY A 288 19.28 -3.17 19.09
N ILE A 289 18.01 -3.57 18.99
CA ILE A 289 16.85 -2.85 19.57
C ILE A 289 16.67 -3.28 21.03
N SER A 290 16.65 -2.31 21.95
CA SER A 290 16.45 -2.56 23.38
C SER A 290 15.00 -2.92 23.72
N ASN A 291 14.77 -3.60 24.84
CA ASN A 291 13.42 -3.93 25.32
C ASN A 291 12.56 -2.67 25.58
N ALA A 292 13.18 -1.55 25.96
CA ALA A 292 12.51 -0.27 26.17
C ALA A 292 12.03 0.38 24.86
N GLU A 293 12.78 0.22 23.77
CA GLU A 293 12.37 0.67 22.43
C GLU A 293 11.25 -0.22 21.85
N GLN A 294 11.29 -1.54 22.10
CA GLN A 294 10.22 -2.46 21.70
C GLN A 294 8.89 -2.15 22.40
N ALA A 295 8.93 -1.74 23.67
CA ALA A 295 7.76 -1.32 24.43
C ALA A 295 7.16 0.01 23.92
N LYS A 296 8.00 0.96 23.47
CA LYS A 296 7.58 2.23 22.86
C LYS A 296 6.94 2.08 21.49
N ASP A 297 7.42 1.15 20.66
CA ASP A 297 6.82 0.86 19.35
C ASP A 297 5.47 0.13 19.48
N ALA A 298 5.26 -0.64 20.55
CA ALA A 298 3.96 -1.24 20.85
C ALA A 298 2.92 -0.18 21.25
N THR A 299 3.33 0.90 21.91
CA THR A 299 2.46 2.03 22.32
C THR A 299 2.23 3.05 21.20
N LYS A 300 3.21 3.30 20.32
CA LYS A 300 3.04 4.15 19.12
C LYS A 300 2.09 3.61 18.05
N ASN A 301 1.72 2.33 18.10
CA ASN A 301 0.66 1.80 17.23
C ASN A 301 -0.75 2.07 17.78
N ILE A 302 -0.88 2.64 18.99
CA ILE A 302 -2.15 2.94 19.65
C ILE A 302 -2.42 4.46 19.70
N GLU A 303 -1.37 5.30 19.68
CA GLU A 303 -1.50 6.76 19.74
C GLU A 303 -0.61 7.43 18.68
N GLY A 304 -1.22 8.04 17.65
CA GLY A 304 -0.51 8.94 16.73
C GLY A 304 -0.80 8.75 15.25
N LYS A 305 -1.96 9.21 14.79
CA LYS A 305 -2.16 9.70 13.42
C LYS A 305 -2.79 11.09 13.51
N ASP A 306 -2.00 12.05 13.95
CA ASP A 306 -2.22 13.46 13.62
C ASP A 306 -0.87 14.15 13.52
N ASP A 307 -0.80 15.08 12.57
CA ASP A 307 0.32 15.87 12.07
C ASP A 307 1.40 15.17 11.24
N GLU A 308 1.34 15.38 9.92
CA GLU A 308 2.50 15.95 9.22
C GLU A 308 2.12 16.71 7.94
N SER A 309 2.83 17.83 7.77
CA SER A 309 2.56 18.99 6.93
C SER A 309 2.80 18.80 5.43
N SER A 310 2.14 19.69 4.70
CA SER A 310 2.32 20.05 3.30
C SER A 310 3.76 20.09 2.80
N ASP A 311 4.18 19.10 2.02
CA ASP A 311 5.06 19.33 0.87
C ASP A 311 5.17 18.07 -0.03
N ASP A 312 4.13 17.72 -0.82
CA ASP A 312 4.21 16.51 -1.66
C ASP A 312 3.50 16.64 -3.02
N LEU A 313 4.24 17.10 -4.05
CA LEU A 313 3.69 17.56 -5.32
C LEU A 313 3.91 16.63 -6.53
N SER A 314 4.25 15.36 -6.32
CA SER A 314 4.33 14.41 -7.45
C SER A 314 3.82 12.98 -7.18
N GLY A 315 3.07 12.80 -6.08
CA GLY A 315 2.16 11.67 -5.86
C GLY A 315 0.72 11.91 -6.36
N LEU A 316 0.45 13.05 -7.00
CA LEU A 316 -0.91 13.58 -7.18
C LEU A 316 -1.71 13.05 -8.38
N ALA A 317 -1.15 12.13 -9.19
CA ALA A 317 -1.97 11.34 -10.10
C ALA A 317 -2.67 10.15 -9.39
N THR A 318 -2.32 9.91 -8.13
CA THR A 318 -2.81 8.79 -7.31
C THR A 318 -3.72 9.25 -6.17
N TYR A 319 -3.93 10.56 -6.00
CA TYR A 319 -4.68 11.17 -4.89
C TYR A 319 -5.78 12.13 -5.36
N GLY A 320 -6.78 11.63 -6.09
CA GLY A 320 -8.09 12.30 -6.17
C GLY A 320 -8.15 13.72 -6.76
N MET A 321 -7.08 14.27 -7.34
CA MET A 321 -7.14 15.61 -7.97
C MET A 321 -8.08 15.60 -9.16
N SER A 322 -8.98 16.58 -9.22
CA SER A 322 -9.89 16.72 -10.35
C SER A 322 -9.14 17.12 -11.62
N ALA A 323 -9.67 16.76 -12.79
CA ALA A 323 -9.05 17.10 -14.07
C ALA A 323 -8.83 18.61 -14.26
N ALA A 324 -9.68 19.45 -13.64
CA ALA A 324 -9.59 20.90 -13.66
C ALA A 324 -8.40 21.43 -12.84
N GLU A 325 -8.12 20.85 -11.68
CA GLU A 325 -6.97 21.23 -10.82
C GLU A 325 -5.65 20.92 -11.51
N ALA A 326 -5.55 19.76 -12.15
CA ALA A 326 -4.36 19.37 -12.91
C ALA A 326 -4.12 20.28 -14.12
N GLU A 327 -5.18 20.77 -14.77
CA GLU A 327 -5.08 21.71 -15.90
C GLU A 327 -4.64 23.10 -15.45
N ALA A 328 -5.23 23.62 -14.37
CA ALA A 328 -4.87 24.90 -13.76
C ALA A 328 -3.39 24.94 -13.35
N TYR A 329 -2.92 23.88 -12.69
CA TYR A 329 -1.52 23.75 -12.29
C TYR A 329 -0.56 23.67 -13.49
N ARG A 330 -0.93 22.97 -14.56
CA ARG A 330 -0.15 22.95 -15.83
C ARG A 330 -0.07 24.34 -16.46
N SER A 331 -1.19 25.06 -16.48
CA SER A 331 -1.27 26.42 -17.02
C SER A 331 -0.37 27.40 -16.27
N SER A 332 -0.47 27.42 -14.94
CA SER A 332 0.29 28.32 -14.06
C SER A 332 1.82 28.16 -14.23
N LYS A 333 2.34 26.92 -14.20
CA LYS A 333 3.78 26.69 -14.44
C LYS A 333 4.23 27.07 -15.84
N LYS A 334 3.38 26.87 -16.87
CA LYS A 334 3.72 27.30 -18.23
C LYS A 334 3.75 28.82 -18.35
N LEU A 335 2.81 29.51 -17.70
CA LEU A 335 2.81 30.95 -17.60
C LEU A 335 4.06 31.47 -16.88
N TYR A 336 4.42 30.88 -15.73
CA TYR A 336 5.65 31.19 -15.00
C TYR A 336 6.88 31.12 -15.91
N LYS A 337 7.09 29.99 -16.59
CA LYS A 337 8.22 29.81 -17.52
C LYS A 337 8.24 30.87 -18.63
N LEU A 338 7.09 31.24 -19.19
CA LEU A 338 7.00 32.27 -20.24
C LEU A 338 7.33 33.67 -19.71
N VAL A 339 6.87 34.02 -18.51
CA VAL A 339 7.15 35.31 -17.86
C VAL A 339 8.63 35.39 -17.48
N SER A 340 9.18 34.36 -16.86
CA SER A 340 10.62 34.28 -16.52
C SER A 340 11.49 34.34 -17.77
N GLN A 341 11.12 33.66 -18.87
CA GLN A 341 11.83 33.74 -20.14
C GLN A 341 11.81 35.15 -20.75
N ARG A 342 10.77 35.94 -20.46
CA ARG A 342 10.62 37.28 -21.01
C ARG A 342 11.45 38.33 -20.26
N PHE A 343 11.53 38.21 -18.94
CA PHE A 343 12.05 39.26 -18.06
C PHE A 343 13.27 38.83 -17.23
N GLY A 344 13.68 37.55 -17.27
CA GLY A 344 14.78 37.01 -16.47
C GLY A 344 16.17 37.46 -16.94
N HIS A 345 16.92 38.08 -16.02
CA HIS A 345 18.38 38.23 -16.03
C HIS A 345 19.03 36.93 -15.49
N ASP A 346 20.22 36.57 -16.00
CA ASP A 346 21.05 35.47 -15.51
C ASP A 346 21.61 35.81 -14.11
N ASP A 347 21.07 35.20 -13.05
CA ASP A 347 21.72 35.18 -11.73
C ASP A 347 22.27 33.77 -11.44
N GLU A 348 23.47 33.50 -11.96
CA GLU A 348 24.38 32.50 -11.43
C GLU A 348 25.40 33.18 -10.48
N ALA A 349 25.65 32.52 -9.35
CA ALA A 349 26.90 32.53 -8.56
C ALA A 349 27.24 33.74 -7.66
N GLN A 350 26.91 33.60 -6.37
CA GLN A 350 27.73 33.96 -5.19
C GLN A 350 27.12 33.18 -4.00
N SER A 351 27.63 32.05 -3.50
CA SER A 351 28.94 31.80 -2.89
C SER A 351 29.42 32.94 -2.02
N ASP A 352 28.88 33.04 -0.80
CA ASP A 352 29.63 33.58 0.33
C ASP A 352 29.59 32.58 1.50
N SER A 353 30.79 32.10 1.79
CA SER A 353 31.19 31.39 3.00
C SER A 353 31.38 32.37 4.17
N GLU A 354 31.08 31.87 5.36
CA GLU A 354 31.66 32.23 6.66
C GLU A 354 31.38 33.63 7.24
N THR A 355 30.68 33.64 8.38
CA THR A 355 31.14 34.40 9.55
C THR A 355 30.63 33.76 10.84
N GLU A 356 31.57 33.33 11.67
CA GLU A 356 31.44 32.99 13.10
C GLU A 356 30.91 34.20 13.89
N ILE A 357 30.02 33.99 14.89
CA ILE A 357 30.07 34.64 16.21
C ILE A 357 29.45 33.72 17.28
N ASP A 358 30.34 33.27 18.17
CA ASP A 358 30.30 32.97 19.61
C ASP A 358 29.12 32.37 20.38
N GLU A 359 29.55 31.41 21.20
CA GLU A 359 28.97 30.80 22.38
C GLU A 359 28.65 31.82 23.49
N GLU A 360 27.58 31.58 24.26
CA GLU A 360 27.69 31.74 25.71
C GLU A 360 26.81 30.72 26.45
N ALA A 361 27.47 29.96 27.31
CA ALA A 361 26.91 28.94 28.17
C ALA A 361 26.24 29.55 29.40
N THR A 362 25.25 28.84 29.97
CA THR A 362 25.12 28.74 31.43
C THR A 362 24.34 27.48 31.81
N ALA A 363 25.01 26.62 32.56
CA ALA A 363 24.46 25.47 33.25
C ALA A 363 24.51 25.74 34.76
N THR A 364 23.50 25.22 35.49
CA THR A 364 23.50 24.76 36.90
C THR A 364 22.08 24.23 37.17
N ALA A 365 21.81 22.93 37.38
CA ALA A 365 22.02 22.12 38.60
C ALA A 365 21.42 22.81 39.85
N GLU A 366 20.57 22.23 40.70
CA GLU A 366 20.47 20.84 41.20
C GLU A 366 19.25 20.73 42.18
N VAL A 367 18.86 19.48 42.54
CA VAL A 367 18.35 19.03 43.88
C VAL A 367 16.87 19.36 44.26
N VAL A 368 16.02 18.54 44.92
CA VAL A 368 15.93 17.16 45.47
C VAL A 368 14.48 16.98 46.02
N SER A 369 13.92 15.74 45.97
CA SER A 369 12.82 15.18 46.81
C SER A 369 11.43 15.87 46.79
N ASN A 370 10.29 15.28 47.19
CA ASN A 370 10.02 14.10 48.01
C ASN A 370 8.57 13.58 47.76
N GLU A 371 8.31 12.39 48.30
CA GLU A 371 7.06 11.61 48.37
C GLU A 371 5.79 12.36 48.84
N SER A 372 4.61 11.85 48.46
CA SER A 372 3.39 11.64 49.28
C SER A 372 2.33 10.95 48.40
N ASP A 373 2.00 9.66 48.57
CA ASP A 373 1.10 9.06 49.57
C ASP A 373 -0.39 9.34 49.28
N THR A 374 -1.16 8.34 48.85
CA THR A 374 -2.29 7.76 49.62
C THR A 374 -3.15 6.79 48.81
N VAL A 375 -3.32 5.62 49.43
CA VAL A 375 -4.29 4.57 49.11
C VAL A 375 -5.55 4.82 49.92
N ILE A 376 -6.74 4.75 49.31
CA ILE A 376 -7.99 4.49 50.05
C ILE A 376 -8.76 3.38 49.34
N ALA A 377 -8.90 2.27 50.04
CA ALA A 377 -9.82 1.16 49.76
C ALA A 377 -11.10 1.32 50.60
N THR A 378 -12.08 0.45 50.31
CA THR A 378 -13.38 0.17 51.00
C THR A 378 -14.59 0.96 50.48
N GLN A 379 -15.79 0.40 50.32
CA GLN A 379 -16.33 -0.93 50.62
C GLN A 379 -17.66 -1.15 49.86
N THR A 380 -17.93 -2.41 49.58
CA THR A 380 -19.19 -3.11 49.29
C THR A 380 -20.49 -2.50 49.83
N GLY A 381 -21.54 -2.56 48.99
CA GLY A 381 -22.95 -2.55 49.39
C GLY A 381 -23.76 -3.42 48.42
N ALA A 382 -24.21 -4.58 48.89
CA ALA A 382 -25.05 -5.51 48.16
C ALA A 382 -26.53 -5.14 48.28
N THR A 383 -27.28 -5.21 47.18
CA THR A 383 -28.73 -5.40 47.19
C THR A 383 -29.18 -6.27 46.01
N THR A 384 -29.54 -7.50 46.35
CA THR A 384 -30.78 -8.21 45.99
C THR A 384 -31.16 -8.42 44.51
N SER A 385 -31.10 -9.69 44.12
CA SER A 385 -31.55 -10.33 42.88
C SER A 385 -33.04 -10.19 42.58
N LEU A 386 -33.37 -10.03 41.29
CA LEU A 386 -34.58 -10.61 40.65
C LEU A 386 -34.21 -11.09 39.23
N ASN A 387 -34.61 -12.33 38.94
CA ASN A 387 -34.33 -13.10 37.72
C ASN A 387 -34.65 -12.38 36.41
N ASP A 388 -33.74 -12.46 35.43
CA ASP A 388 -34.09 -12.94 34.09
C ASP A 388 -32.85 -13.49 33.35
N SER A 389 -32.98 -14.72 32.87
CA SER A 389 -32.24 -15.41 31.80
C SER A 389 -30.95 -14.74 31.27
N GLU A 390 -29.80 -15.04 31.88
CA GLU A 390 -28.48 -14.63 31.39
C GLU A 390 -28.09 -15.43 30.13
N GLU A 391 -28.17 -14.79 28.97
CA GLU A 391 -27.28 -15.13 27.84
C GLU A 391 -25.90 -14.53 28.14
N GLU A 392 -24.84 -15.34 28.07
CA GLU A 392 -23.45 -14.91 28.27
C GLU A 392 -23.05 -13.87 27.20
N THR A 393 -23.30 -12.61 27.50
CA THR A 393 -22.68 -11.45 26.86
C THR A 393 -21.36 -11.15 27.56
N THR A 394 -20.41 -10.54 26.86
CA THR A 394 -19.18 -10.05 27.50
C THR A 394 -19.54 -9.06 28.62
N GLU A 395 -18.69 -8.90 29.65
CA GLU A 395 -18.93 -7.96 30.77
C GLU A 395 -19.26 -6.52 30.31
N ASP A 396 -18.91 -6.18 29.06
CA ASP A 396 -19.14 -4.87 28.44
C ASP A 396 -20.38 -4.80 27.51
N GLY A 397 -21.12 -5.90 27.31
CA GLY A 397 -22.35 -5.94 26.49
C GLY A 397 -22.15 -6.11 24.97
N TYR A 398 -20.95 -6.47 24.50
CA TYR A 398 -20.68 -6.79 23.09
C TYR A 398 -20.94 -8.27 22.77
N LEU A 399 -21.20 -8.55 21.48
CA LEU A 399 -21.33 -9.91 20.97
C LEU A 399 -19.99 -10.66 21.05
N THR A 400 -20.04 -11.90 21.51
CA THR A 400 -18.91 -12.83 21.41
C THR A 400 -18.80 -13.36 19.98
N LYS A 401 -17.62 -13.88 19.61
CA LYS A 401 -17.43 -14.56 18.33
C LYS A 401 -18.47 -15.66 18.08
N THR A 402 -18.78 -16.45 19.11
CA THR A 402 -19.79 -17.53 19.05
C THR A 402 -21.19 -16.99 18.77
N GLN A 403 -21.56 -15.85 19.37
CA GLN A 403 -22.84 -15.19 19.09
C GLN A 403 -22.88 -14.68 17.64
N CYS A 404 -21.80 -14.09 17.14
CA CYS A 404 -21.69 -13.69 15.73
C CYS A 404 -21.82 -14.88 14.76
N GLU A 405 -21.20 -16.02 15.07
CA GLU A 405 -21.34 -17.25 14.29
C GLU A 405 -22.78 -17.78 14.32
N ALA A 406 -23.47 -17.67 15.47
CA ALA A 406 -24.86 -18.08 15.61
C ALA A 406 -25.79 -17.23 14.72
N LEU A 407 -25.53 -15.93 14.57
CA LEU A 407 -26.33 -15.00 13.75
C LEU A 407 -26.40 -15.43 12.27
N ILE A 408 -25.38 -16.10 11.72
CA ILE A 408 -25.39 -16.61 10.34
C ILE A 408 -26.55 -17.60 10.10
N THR A 409 -26.82 -18.42 11.11
CA THR A 409 -27.81 -19.50 11.04
C THR A 409 -29.20 -19.05 11.47
N GLN A 410 -29.31 -17.86 12.09
CA GLN A 410 -30.59 -17.30 12.47
C GLN A 410 -31.46 -16.96 11.25
N LYS A 411 -32.77 -17.15 11.41
CA LYS A 411 -33.79 -16.81 10.40
C LYS A 411 -34.37 -15.41 10.60
N THR A 412 -34.10 -14.80 11.74
CA THR A 412 -34.54 -13.45 12.12
C THR A 412 -33.70 -12.40 11.40
N GLN A 413 -34.29 -11.23 11.20
CA GLN A 413 -33.60 -10.09 10.62
C GLN A 413 -32.55 -9.59 11.61
N VAL A 414 -31.29 -9.63 11.22
CA VAL A 414 -30.15 -9.18 12.05
C VAL A 414 -30.07 -7.65 12.03
N ALA A 415 -29.81 -7.03 13.18
CA ALA A 415 -29.68 -5.58 13.32
C ALA A 415 -28.37 -5.07 12.69
N MET A 416 -28.36 -3.83 12.21
CA MET A 416 -27.22 -3.28 11.45
C MET A 416 -25.95 -3.21 12.28
N GLY A 417 -26.07 -2.84 13.56
CA GLY A 417 -24.93 -2.78 14.45
C GLY A 417 -24.29 -4.15 14.70
N ASP A 418 -25.10 -5.21 14.80
CA ASP A 418 -24.59 -6.58 14.95
C ASP A 418 -23.86 -7.05 13.69
N LEU A 419 -24.41 -6.77 12.50
CA LEU A 419 -23.76 -7.08 11.21
C LEU A 419 -22.39 -6.40 11.12
N THR A 420 -22.36 -5.12 11.45
CA THR A 420 -21.16 -4.28 11.34
C THR A 420 -20.10 -4.72 12.35
N PHE A 421 -20.50 -4.89 13.61
CA PHE A 421 -19.63 -5.32 14.70
C PHE A 421 -19.02 -6.71 14.43
N CYS A 422 -19.84 -7.70 14.05
CA CYS A 422 -19.36 -9.05 13.76
C CYS A 422 -18.35 -9.09 12.59
N ASN A 423 -18.55 -8.25 11.58
CA ASN A 423 -17.60 -8.13 10.47
C ASN A 423 -16.34 -7.35 10.85
N ALA A 424 -16.45 -6.26 11.61
CA ALA A 424 -15.32 -5.45 12.02
C ALA A 424 -14.39 -6.21 12.99
N GLU A 425 -14.97 -6.78 14.04
CA GLU A 425 -14.24 -7.41 15.15
C GLU A 425 -13.77 -8.83 14.79
N TYR A 426 -14.68 -9.67 14.29
CA TYR A 426 -14.41 -11.10 14.07
C TYR A 426 -14.25 -11.49 12.60
N ARG A 427 -14.41 -10.55 11.66
CA ARG A 427 -14.39 -10.82 10.20
C ARG A 427 -15.46 -11.82 9.78
N ILE A 428 -16.60 -11.81 10.49
CA ILE A 428 -17.74 -12.67 10.21
C ILE A 428 -18.76 -11.89 9.37
N ASP A 429 -18.88 -12.23 8.10
CA ASP A 429 -19.98 -11.77 7.25
C ASP A 429 -21.24 -12.60 7.55
N VAL A 430 -22.12 -12.03 8.38
CA VAL A 430 -23.35 -12.69 8.84
C VAL A 430 -24.36 -12.90 7.71
N LEU A 431 -24.35 -12.05 6.67
CA LEU A 431 -25.30 -12.15 5.55
C LEU A 431 -24.85 -13.15 4.49
N ASN A 432 -23.56 -13.48 4.43
CA ASN A 432 -22.99 -14.38 3.44
C ASN A 432 -22.72 -15.79 4.00
N LYS A 433 -23.73 -16.66 3.84
CA LYS A 433 -23.67 -18.07 4.29
C LYS A 433 -22.56 -18.91 3.61
N ASP A 434 -22.09 -18.49 2.44
CA ASP A 434 -21.02 -19.16 1.69
C ASP A 434 -19.61 -18.58 1.99
N ALA A 435 -19.54 -17.39 2.61
CA ALA A 435 -18.27 -16.72 2.94
C ALA A 435 -17.47 -17.43 4.03
N GLN A 436 -18.09 -18.28 4.86
CA GLN A 436 -17.35 -19.10 5.81
C GLN A 436 -16.40 -20.11 5.13
N SER A 437 -16.60 -20.42 3.83
CA SER A 437 -15.63 -21.20 3.07
C SER A 437 -14.47 -20.37 2.51
N LYS A 438 -14.59 -19.04 2.46
CA LYS A 438 -13.54 -18.14 2.00
C LYS A 438 -12.62 -17.79 3.17
N GLN A 439 -11.98 -18.81 3.73
CA GLN A 439 -10.73 -18.56 4.44
C GLN A 439 -9.83 -17.81 3.46
N LYS A 440 -9.43 -16.58 3.80
CA LYS A 440 -8.28 -15.96 3.16
C LYS A 440 -7.17 -17.01 3.10
N PRO A 441 -6.36 -17.06 2.03
CA PRO A 441 -5.28 -18.03 1.92
C PRO A 441 -4.48 -18.07 3.23
N THR A 442 -4.66 -19.15 3.99
CA THR A 442 -4.33 -19.27 5.42
C THR A 442 -2.83 -19.15 5.70
N ILE A 443 -2.05 -19.16 4.63
CA ILE A 443 -0.60 -19.22 4.62
C ILE A 443 0.06 -17.86 4.88
N PHE A 444 -0.65 -16.76 4.65
CA PHE A 444 -0.17 -15.39 4.94
C PHE A 444 -0.98 -14.69 6.04
N SER A 445 -1.85 -15.41 6.75
CA SER A 445 -2.54 -14.85 7.91
C SER A 445 -1.51 -14.50 8.98
N THR A 446 -1.67 -13.30 9.56
CA THR A 446 -0.90 -12.81 10.71
C THR A 446 -1.56 -13.16 12.03
N ASP A 447 -2.67 -13.90 12.01
CA ASP A 447 -3.46 -14.20 13.20
C ASP A 447 -2.69 -15.19 14.07
N THR A 448 -2.53 -14.84 15.34
CA THR A 448 -1.85 -15.70 16.32
C THR A 448 -2.71 -16.90 16.65
N THR A 449 -2.13 -18.08 16.55
CA THR A 449 -2.80 -19.35 16.82
C THR A 449 -2.42 -19.88 18.21
N ALA A 450 -3.19 -20.84 18.73
CA ALA A 450 -2.84 -21.52 19.98
C ALA A 450 -1.42 -22.16 19.93
N LEU A 451 -1.00 -22.59 18.74
CA LEU A 451 0.34 -23.12 18.50
C LEU A 451 1.42 -22.02 18.59
N ASP A 452 1.12 -20.81 18.12
CA ASP A 452 2.05 -19.69 18.25
C ASP A 452 2.24 -19.30 19.72
N HIS A 453 1.15 -19.18 20.50
CA HIS A 453 1.25 -18.93 21.95
C HIS A 453 2.02 -20.04 22.71
N LEU A 454 1.88 -21.29 22.27
CA LEU A 454 2.66 -22.40 22.83
C LEU A 454 4.16 -22.19 22.61
N PHE A 455 4.56 -21.80 21.40
CA PHE A 455 5.96 -21.60 21.02
C PHE A 455 6.56 -20.29 21.53
N GLU A 456 5.76 -19.23 21.70
CA GLU A 456 6.18 -17.95 22.27
C GLU A 456 6.72 -18.10 23.70
N ARG A 457 6.25 -19.10 24.46
CA ARG A 457 6.81 -19.43 25.79
C ARG A 457 8.26 -19.91 25.76
N TYR A 458 8.76 -20.32 24.60
CA TYR A 458 10.16 -20.71 24.40
C TYR A 458 11.00 -19.58 23.80
N ALA A 459 10.40 -18.41 23.55
CA ALA A 459 11.11 -17.25 23.02
C ALA A 459 12.26 -16.85 23.94
N SER A 460 13.44 -16.64 23.35
CA SER A 460 14.66 -16.43 24.12
C SER A 460 15.56 -15.36 23.51
N THR A 461 16.30 -14.68 24.37
CA THR A 461 17.40 -13.78 24.00
C THR A 461 18.65 -14.55 23.60
N ASP A 462 18.74 -15.84 23.94
CA ASP A 462 19.78 -16.75 23.46
C ASP A 462 19.35 -17.35 22.12
N PHE A 463 20.30 -17.48 21.20
CA PHE A 463 20.02 -18.07 19.90
C PHE A 463 19.64 -19.55 20.03
N LYS A 464 18.43 -19.90 19.58
CA LYS A 464 17.98 -21.28 19.39
C LYS A 464 18.30 -21.69 17.97
N ASP A 465 19.41 -22.40 17.80
CA ASP A 465 19.82 -22.96 16.52
C ASP A 465 18.86 -24.05 16.03
N ALA A 466 19.06 -24.55 14.79
CA ALA A 466 18.12 -25.49 14.18
C ALA A 466 18.04 -26.83 14.91
N GLU A 467 19.15 -27.32 15.50
CA GLU A 467 19.15 -28.56 16.30
C GLU A 467 18.40 -28.38 17.62
N THR A 468 18.59 -27.25 18.31
CA THR A 468 17.83 -26.93 19.53
C THR A 468 16.35 -26.78 19.21
N PHE A 469 16.01 -26.13 18.09
CA PHE A 469 14.63 -26.01 17.65
C PHE A 469 14.03 -27.36 17.25
N LYS A 470 14.79 -28.25 16.62
CA LYS A 470 14.34 -29.61 16.29
C LYS A 470 13.89 -30.39 17.52
N GLN A 471 14.54 -30.20 18.68
CA GLN A 471 14.08 -30.79 19.93
C GLN A 471 12.71 -30.26 20.37
N LEU A 472 12.47 -28.94 20.19
CA LEU A 472 11.16 -28.32 20.46
C LEU A 472 10.09 -28.79 19.47
N TRP A 473 10.44 -28.88 18.19
CA TRP A 473 9.58 -29.39 17.13
C TRP A 473 9.12 -30.82 17.45
N ASN A 474 10.06 -31.71 17.80
CA ASN A 474 9.76 -33.09 18.17
C ASN A 474 8.94 -33.18 19.46
N LYS A 475 9.21 -32.32 20.44
CA LYS A 475 8.45 -32.27 21.71
C LYS A 475 6.97 -31.96 21.48
N HIS A 476 6.65 -31.08 20.53
CA HIS A 476 5.28 -30.62 20.23
C HIS A 476 4.73 -31.18 18.91
N HIS A 477 5.24 -32.34 18.48
CA HIS A 477 4.86 -32.95 17.20
C HIS A 477 3.35 -33.23 17.11
N VAL A 478 2.70 -33.54 18.23
CA VAL A 478 1.25 -33.82 18.28
C VAL A 478 0.44 -32.56 17.96
N GLU A 479 0.79 -31.44 18.57
CA GLU A 479 0.16 -30.13 18.37
C GLU A 479 0.39 -29.62 16.95
N ILE A 480 1.61 -29.78 16.43
CA ILE A 480 1.98 -29.41 15.06
C ILE A 480 1.20 -30.25 14.05
N LYS A 481 1.12 -31.57 14.25
CA LYS A 481 0.39 -32.47 13.34
C LYS A 481 -1.11 -32.15 13.35
N LYS A 482 -1.67 -31.82 14.51
CA LYS A 482 -3.05 -31.35 14.63
C LYS A 482 -3.25 -30.07 13.82
N TYR A 483 -2.40 -29.06 13.99
CA TYR A 483 -2.46 -27.82 13.24
C TYR A 483 -2.41 -28.06 11.71
N LEU A 484 -1.43 -28.85 11.24
CA LEU A 484 -1.29 -29.17 9.82
C LEU A 484 -2.47 -30.00 9.27
N SER A 485 -3.17 -30.76 10.10
CA SER A 485 -4.38 -31.50 9.67
C SER A 485 -5.60 -30.61 9.47
N ASP A 486 -5.66 -29.49 10.19
CA ASP A 486 -6.73 -28.48 10.10
C ASP A 486 -6.51 -27.52 8.92
N VAL A 487 -5.24 -27.34 8.50
CA VAL A 487 -4.88 -26.54 7.32
C VAL A 487 -4.99 -27.38 6.05
N LYS A 488 -5.98 -27.07 5.20
CA LYS A 488 -6.16 -27.71 3.89
C LYS A 488 -6.47 -26.67 2.80
N PRO A 489 -6.03 -26.88 1.55
CA PRO A 489 -5.21 -28.01 1.07
C PRO A 489 -3.73 -27.89 1.46
N LEU A 490 -3.05 -29.03 1.63
CA LEU A 490 -1.59 -29.09 1.76
C LEU A 490 -0.97 -29.07 0.37
N ASN A 491 -0.28 -27.98 0.05
CA ASN A 491 0.26 -27.69 -1.27
C ASN A 491 1.68 -28.24 -1.39
N PRO A 492 2.01 -29.05 -2.42
CA PRO A 492 3.31 -29.67 -2.52
C PRO A 492 4.41 -28.64 -2.79
N PHE A 493 5.52 -28.79 -2.08
CA PHE A 493 6.72 -27.99 -2.20
C PHE A 493 7.94 -28.91 -2.24
N VAL A 494 8.60 -28.96 -3.39
CA VAL A 494 9.75 -29.85 -3.64
C VAL A 494 11.00 -29.02 -3.88
N ILE A 495 12.08 -29.38 -3.17
CA ILE A 495 13.42 -28.84 -3.40
C ILE A 495 14.35 -29.99 -3.80
N ASP A 496 15.03 -29.86 -4.93
CA ASP A 496 16.15 -30.73 -5.27
C ASP A 496 17.47 -29.98 -5.14
N ILE A 497 18.42 -30.51 -4.37
CA ILE A 497 19.77 -29.98 -4.22
C ILE A 497 20.76 -30.91 -4.92
N GLY A 498 21.49 -30.39 -5.90
CA GLY A 498 22.66 -31.05 -6.50
C GLY A 498 23.96 -30.61 -5.82
N LEU A 499 24.67 -31.57 -5.23
CA LEU A 499 25.97 -31.37 -4.58
C LEU A 499 27.13 -31.75 -5.50
N ASP A 500 28.21 -30.98 -5.44
CA ASP A 500 29.49 -31.32 -6.08
C ASP A 500 30.34 -32.27 -5.23
N ALA A 501 31.50 -32.68 -5.75
CA ALA A 501 32.43 -33.57 -5.03
C ALA A 501 32.99 -33.00 -3.72
N LYS A 502 32.84 -31.69 -3.48
CA LYS A 502 33.21 -31.03 -2.22
C LYS A 502 32.02 -30.92 -1.27
N GLY A 503 30.86 -31.47 -1.62
CA GLY A 503 29.63 -31.42 -0.85
C GLY A 503 28.93 -30.07 -0.89
N ARG A 504 29.23 -29.19 -1.86
CA ARG A 504 28.63 -27.85 -1.99
C ARG A 504 27.44 -27.90 -2.93
N ALA A 505 26.38 -27.15 -2.64
CA ALA A 505 25.26 -27.00 -3.56
C ALA A 505 25.73 -26.25 -4.82
N VAL A 506 25.65 -26.90 -5.98
CA VAL A 506 25.93 -26.28 -7.29
C VAL A 506 24.66 -26.13 -8.12
N LYS A 507 23.57 -26.78 -7.71
CA LYS A 507 22.24 -26.69 -8.32
C LYS A 507 21.16 -26.83 -7.26
N MET A 508 20.10 -26.04 -7.38
CA MET A 508 18.89 -26.08 -6.58
C MET A 508 17.68 -25.92 -7.50
N ASP A 509 16.78 -26.89 -7.51
CA ASP A 509 15.52 -26.84 -8.26
C ASP A 509 14.36 -26.73 -7.25
N TYR A 510 13.46 -25.77 -7.45
CA TYR A 510 12.26 -25.53 -6.63
C TYR A 510 11.01 -25.78 -7.48
N ASP A 511 10.08 -26.59 -6.97
CA ASP A 511 8.77 -26.85 -7.59
C ASP A 511 7.67 -26.60 -6.54
N VAL A 512 6.91 -25.54 -6.76
CA VAL A 512 5.82 -25.10 -5.87
C VAL A 512 4.52 -25.21 -6.62
N ALA A 513 3.52 -25.88 -6.06
CA ALA A 513 2.16 -25.82 -6.57
C ALA A 513 1.21 -25.35 -5.48
N TYR A 514 0.62 -24.18 -5.69
CA TYR A 514 -0.27 -23.53 -4.75
C TYR A 514 -1.71 -23.50 -5.27
N SER A 515 -2.65 -24.01 -4.49
CA SER A 515 -4.07 -24.04 -4.84
C SER A 515 -4.74 -22.76 -4.33
N ILE A 516 -5.22 -21.94 -5.26
CA ILE A 516 -5.98 -20.73 -4.96
C ILE A 516 -7.46 -21.09 -5.04
N GLN A 517 -8.15 -21.00 -3.90
CA GLN A 517 -9.60 -21.19 -3.85
C GLN A 517 -10.26 -20.22 -4.84
N ASP A 518 -11.20 -20.76 -5.60
CA ASP A 518 -11.92 -20.07 -6.67
C ASP A 518 -11.18 -19.68 -7.95
N LEU A 519 -9.84 -19.77 -8.02
CA LEU A 519 -9.04 -19.38 -9.21
C LEU A 519 -8.37 -20.57 -9.94
N GLY A 520 -7.93 -21.60 -9.21
CA GLY A 520 -7.21 -22.76 -9.75
C GLY A 520 -5.83 -22.97 -9.12
N LYS A 521 -4.93 -23.70 -9.79
CA LYS A 521 -3.60 -24.04 -9.26
C LYS A 521 -2.51 -23.17 -9.88
N PHE A 522 -1.88 -22.36 -9.05
CA PHE A 522 -0.63 -21.66 -9.36
C PHE A 522 0.54 -22.64 -9.26
N LYS A 523 1.46 -22.62 -10.22
CA LYS A 523 2.68 -23.43 -10.22
C LYS A 523 3.87 -22.53 -10.48
N LEU A 524 4.88 -22.59 -9.62
CA LEU A 524 6.16 -21.92 -9.78
C LEU A 524 7.25 -22.97 -9.87
N LYS A 525 8.01 -22.94 -10.95
CA LYS A 525 9.25 -23.70 -11.07
C LYS A 525 10.42 -22.74 -11.16
N ALA A 526 11.41 -22.90 -10.29
CA ALA A 526 12.62 -22.11 -10.32
C ALA A 526 13.85 -23.02 -10.25
N ASP A 527 14.87 -22.74 -11.05
CA ASP A 527 16.20 -23.33 -10.91
C ASP A 527 17.19 -22.25 -10.43
N MET A 528 18.21 -22.67 -9.70
CA MET A 528 19.35 -21.86 -9.26
C MET A 528 20.62 -22.70 -9.33
N ASN A 529 21.59 -22.26 -10.11
CA ASN A 529 22.94 -22.79 -10.10
C ASN A 529 23.83 -21.87 -9.27
N VAL A 530 24.74 -22.46 -8.50
CA VAL A 530 25.77 -21.72 -7.76
C VAL A 530 27.12 -22.10 -8.33
N LEU A 531 27.88 -21.09 -8.72
CA LEU A 531 29.09 -21.19 -9.52
C LEU A 531 30.22 -20.41 -8.85
N ASN A 532 31.45 -20.68 -9.27
CA ASN A 532 32.63 -19.86 -8.94
C ASN A 532 32.80 -19.53 -7.44
N TYR A 533 32.50 -20.50 -6.56
CA TYR A 533 32.72 -20.38 -5.12
C TYR A 533 34.14 -19.87 -4.79
N GLY A 534 34.20 -18.75 -4.08
CA GLY A 534 35.41 -18.02 -3.68
C GLY A 534 36.02 -17.14 -4.77
N GLN A 535 35.46 -17.15 -5.97
CA GLN A 535 35.95 -16.46 -7.17
C GLN A 535 34.79 -15.86 -7.97
N GLY A 536 33.78 -15.30 -7.29
CA GLY A 536 32.66 -14.64 -7.94
C GLY A 536 33.11 -13.59 -8.94
N THR A 537 32.34 -13.41 -10.01
CA THR A 537 32.56 -12.44 -11.07
C THR A 537 32.60 -11.04 -10.48
N ALA A 538 33.68 -10.30 -10.73
CA ALA A 538 33.86 -8.97 -10.19
C ALA A 538 32.75 -8.01 -10.67
N ILE A 539 32.20 -7.22 -9.74
CA ILE A 539 31.22 -6.18 -10.05
C ILE A 539 31.97 -4.93 -10.53
N ASN A 540 31.59 -4.39 -11.69
CA ASN A 540 32.30 -3.27 -12.31
C ASN A 540 32.12 -1.97 -11.50
N ARG A 541 33.05 -1.69 -10.59
CA ARG A 541 33.03 -0.48 -9.76
C ARG A 541 33.16 0.81 -10.56
N ALA A 542 33.76 0.80 -11.75
CA ALA A 542 33.86 1.99 -12.57
C ALA A 542 32.48 2.41 -13.11
N GLU A 543 31.63 1.44 -13.48
CA GLU A 543 30.25 1.70 -13.86
C GLU A 543 29.42 2.26 -12.69
N LEU A 544 29.64 1.75 -11.46
CA LEU A 544 28.96 2.26 -10.27
C LEU A 544 29.40 3.68 -9.90
N LYS A 545 30.69 4.02 -10.07
CA LYS A 545 31.20 5.38 -9.84
C LYS A 545 30.65 6.40 -10.83
N ASN A 546 30.40 5.95 -12.06
CA ASN A 546 29.78 6.77 -13.10
C ASN A 546 28.24 6.68 -13.07
N ALA A 547 27.67 6.02 -12.06
CA ALA A 547 26.22 5.97 -11.88
C ALA A 547 25.70 7.35 -11.53
N LYS A 548 24.55 7.66 -12.09
CA LYS A 548 23.87 8.94 -11.92
C LYS A 548 22.70 8.75 -10.95
N SER A 549 22.26 9.81 -10.30
CA SER A 549 21.05 9.71 -9.47
C SER A 549 19.84 9.38 -10.37
N ILE A 550 18.77 8.80 -9.80
CA ILE A 550 17.51 8.59 -10.55
C ILE A 550 17.00 9.92 -11.15
N GLU A 551 17.23 11.04 -10.48
CA GLU A 551 16.89 12.37 -10.99
C GLU A 551 17.70 12.74 -12.25
N GLU A 552 19.02 12.50 -12.24
CA GLU A 552 19.90 12.82 -13.37
C GLU A 552 19.66 11.96 -14.60
N VAL A 553 19.40 10.65 -14.42
CA VAL A 553 19.07 9.78 -15.56
C VAL A 553 17.68 10.06 -16.13
N SER A 554 16.77 10.65 -15.34
CA SER A 554 15.41 10.95 -15.76
C SER A 554 15.23 12.37 -16.31
N LYS A 555 16.21 13.28 -16.14
CA LYS A 555 16.23 14.64 -16.74
C LYS A 555 15.95 14.60 -18.23
N GLY A 556 14.89 15.25 -18.71
CA GLY A 556 14.48 15.29 -20.12
C GLY A 556 13.65 14.08 -20.60
N SER A 557 13.30 13.14 -19.71
CA SER A 557 12.47 11.95 -20.02
C SER A 557 11.00 12.15 -19.58
N MET A 558 10.09 11.25 -19.97
CA MET A 558 8.70 11.27 -19.48
C MET A 558 8.61 11.01 -17.96
N LEU A 559 9.67 10.48 -17.33
CA LEU A 559 9.74 10.23 -15.89
C LEU A 559 10.23 11.43 -15.10
N GLU A 560 10.81 12.46 -15.73
CA GLU A 560 11.28 13.67 -15.03
C GLU A 560 10.19 14.21 -14.10
N ASN A 561 8.94 14.04 -14.49
CA ASN A 561 7.77 14.55 -13.80
C ASN A 561 7.27 13.65 -12.64
N MET A 562 7.63 12.37 -12.70
CA MET A 562 7.15 11.28 -11.84
C MET A 562 8.21 10.90 -10.78
N VAL A 563 9.51 10.96 -11.13
CA VAL A 563 10.63 10.78 -10.19
C VAL A 563 10.53 11.75 -9.04
N LYS A 564 10.18 13.00 -9.33
CA LYS A 564 10.13 14.06 -8.32
C LYS A 564 9.07 13.84 -7.23
N GLY A 565 8.19 12.84 -7.37
CA GLY A 565 7.18 12.44 -6.36
C GLY A 565 7.51 11.11 -5.69
N PHE A 566 8.13 10.21 -6.43
CA PHE A 566 8.65 8.97 -5.87
C PHE A 566 9.89 9.22 -4.97
N SER A 567 10.71 10.20 -5.32
CA SER A 567 11.85 10.66 -4.51
C SER A 567 11.38 11.37 -3.23
N LYS A 568 10.20 11.99 -3.23
CA LYS A 568 9.65 12.78 -2.11
C LYS A 568 9.06 11.88 -1.01
N SER A 569 8.44 10.74 -1.38
CA SER A 569 8.17 9.59 -0.49
C SER A 569 9.44 8.94 0.11
N LEU A 570 10.62 9.25 -0.44
CA LEU A 570 11.94 8.79 0.01
C LEU A 570 12.85 9.96 0.45
N GLY A 571 12.33 11.19 0.59
CA GLY A 571 13.03 12.35 1.15
C GLY A 571 13.91 13.21 0.21
N VAL A 572 13.62 13.32 -1.10
CA VAL A 572 14.33 14.22 -2.04
C VAL A 572 13.34 14.90 -3.00
N SER A 573 13.36 16.24 -3.08
CA SER A 573 12.58 17.14 -3.96
C SER A 573 13.43 17.51 -5.22
N ASP A 574 12.97 17.95 -6.40
CA ASP A 574 11.73 18.60 -6.87
C ASP A 574 11.61 18.62 -8.43
N THR A 575 10.38 18.47 -9.00
CA THR A 575 9.76 19.19 -10.17
C THR A 575 9.63 18.72 -11.68
N ASP A 576 8.42 18.32 -12.12
CA ASP A 576 7.75 18.88 -13.35
C ASP A 576 7.58 18.10 -14.70
N LYS A 577 6.35 17.52 -14.88
CA LYS A 577 5.30 17.43 -15.99
C LYS A 577 5.22 16.66 -17.37
N SER A 578 4.36 15.61 -17.35
CA SER A 578 3.13 15.24 -18.14
C SER A 578 3.11 14.88 -19.66
N LYS A 579 2.32 13.81 -20.00
CA LYS A 579 1.22 13.71 -21.02
C LYS A 579 0.61 12.28 -21.00
N SER A 580 -0.71 12.05 -20.90
CA SER A 580 -1.66 11.96 -22.04
C SER A 580 -3.14 11.91 -21.62
N LYS A 581 -4.04 12.44 -22.47
CA LYS A 581 -5.51 12.53 -22.31
C LYS A 581 -6.24 11.25 -22.78
N GLN A 582 -7.18 10.76 -21.98
CA GLN A 582 -8.33 9.95 -22.42
C GLN A 582 -9.58 10.42 -21.67
N ASN A 583 -10.75 10.34 -22.33
CA ASN A 583 -12.05 10.80 -21.82
C ASN A 583 -12.37 10.17 -20.45
N VAL A 584 -12.32 11.00 -19.41
CA VAL A 584 -12.55 10.59 -18.02
C VAL A 584 -14.06 10.52 -17.80
N VAL A 585 -14.57 9.31 -17.58
CA VAL A 585 -15.88 9.11 -16.95
C VAL A 585 -15.74 9.53 -15.50
N ALA A 586 -16.61 10.41 -15.01
CA ALA A 586 -16.59 10.88 -13.61
C ALA A 586 -16.56 9.69 -12.64
N SER A 587 -15.70 9.77 -11.63
CA SER A 587 -15.59 8.73 -10.60
C SER A 587 -16.87 8.66 -9.76
N LEU A 588 -17.07 7.57 -9.01
CA LEU A 588 -18.21 7.47 -8.10
C LEU A 588 -18.19 8.61 -7.07
N ASP A 589 -17.02 8.96 -6.56
CA ASP A 589 -16.85 10.00 -5.54
C ASP A 589 -17.24 11.38 -6.10
N ASP A 590 -16.83 11.70 -7.33
CA ASP A 590 -17.29 12.92 -8.04
C ASP A 590 -18.82 12.96 -8.15
N GLN A 591 -19.46 11.81 -8.43
CA GLN A 591 -20.92 11.71 -8.55
C GLN A 591 -21.62 11.86 -7.19
N LEU A 592 -21.04 11.33 -6.11
CA LEU A 592 -21.57 11.49 -4.75
C LEU A 592 -21.45 12.93 -4.26
N GLU A 593 -20.35 13.63 -4.56
CA GLU A 593 -20.18 15.06 -4.24
C GLU A 593 -21.20 15.94 -4.99
N GLN A 594 -21.43 15.65 -6.27
CA GLN A 594 -22.46 16.33 -7.06
C GLN A 594 -23.87 16.08 -6.51
N LEU A 595 -24.17 14.82 -6.15
CA LEU A 595 -25.43 14.45 -5.52
C LEU A 595 -25.65 15.22 -4.21
N ALA A 596 -24.65 15.26 -3.33
CA ALA A 596 -24.72 15.96 -2.06
C ALA A 596 -24.99 17.46 -2.27
N THR A 597 -24.25 18.09 -3.18
CA THR A 597 -24.42 19.51 -3.52
C THR A 597 -25.83 19.80 -4.01
N GLN A 598 -26.35 19.01 -4.94
CA GLN A 598 -27.70 19.21 -5.49
C GLN A 598 -28.79 19.01 -4.44
N VAL A 599 -28.71 17.94 -3.66
CA VAL A 599 -29.73 17.63 -2.65
C VAL A 599 -29.72 18.70 -1.56
N TYR A 600 -28.56 19.15 -1.12
CA TYR A 600 -28.46 20.24 -0.14
C TYR A 600 -28.94 21.57 -0.71
N ASP A 601 -28.54 21.92 -1.95
CA ASP A 601 -28.94 23.19 -2.55
C ASP A 601 -30.46 23.29 -2.76
N HIS A 602 -31.13 22.17 -3.00
CA HIS A 602 -32.58 22.10 -3.10
C HIS A 602 -33.30 22.02 -1.74
N SER A 603 -32.82 21.18 -0.83
CA SER A 603 -33.54 20.85 0.41
C SER A 603 -33.14 21.70 1.62
N LYS A 604 -31.94 22.30 1.59
CA LYS A 604 -31.27 22.97 2.72
C LYS A 604 -31.24 22.12 4.00
N SER A 605 -31.22 20.80 3.85
CA SER A 605 -31.36 19.84 4.94
C SER A 605 -30.15 18.91 4.99
N TYR A 606 -29.42 18.95 6.11
CA TYR A 606 -28.32 18.02 6.38
C TYR A 606 -28.79 16.57 6.31
N ILE A 607 -29.85 16.24 7.06
CA ILE A 607 -30.36 14.86 7.17
C ILE A 607 -30.75 14.27 5.82
N LYS A 608 -31.46 15.03 4.96
CA LYS A 608 -31.84 14.57 3.62
C LYS A 608 -30.65 14.37 2.71
N THR A 609 -29.63 15.23 2.83
CA THR A 609 -28.40 15.14 2.04
C THR A 609 -27.59 13.92 2.46
N TYR A 610 -27.45 13.69 3.76
CA TYR A 610 -26.78 12.52 4.32
C TYR A 610 -27.46 11.23 3.85
N GLN A 611 -28.78 11.12 3.99
CA GLN A 611 -29.54 9.95 3.53
C GLN A 611 -29.34 9.67 2.04
N ALA A 612 -29.30 10.72 1.19
CA ALA A 612 -29.10 10.57 -0.25
C ALA A 612 -27.74 9.96 -0.60
N VAL A 613 -26.68 10.45 0.04
CA VAL A 613 -25.31 10.00 -0.19
C VAL A 613 -25.09 8.63 0.44
N PHE A 614 -25.60 8.42 1.66
CA PHE A 614 -25.49 7.19 2.42
C PHE A 614 -26.01 5.99 1.65
N ILE A 615 -27.24 6.04 1.12
CA ILE A 615 -27.81 4.88 0.41
C ILE A 615 -27.01 4.52 -0.85
N MET A 616 -26.44 5.53 -1.52
CA MET A 616 -25.68 5.31 -2.76
C MET A 616 -24.32 4.70 -2.46
N LYS A 617 -23.63 5.20 -1.44
CA LYS A 617 -22.37 4.64 -0.96
C LYS A 617 -22.57 3.22 -0.41
N LEU A 618 -23.56 3.02 0.45
CA LEU A 618 -23.91 1.71 1.00
C LEU A 618 -24.28 0.71 -0.09
N THR A 619 -25.02 1.12 -1.14
CA THR A 619 -25.32 0.21 -2.26
C THR A 619 -24.07 -0.15 -3.07
N ALA A 620 -23.12 0.77 -3.19
CA ALA A 620 -21.89 0.55 -3.93
C ALA A 620 -20.88 -0.33 -3.19
N GLU A 621 -20.90 -0.31 -1.86
CA GLU A 621 -19.96 -1.03 -1.00
C GLU A 621 -20.54 -2.32 -0.43
N GLN A 622 -21.82 -2.31 -0.06
CA GLN A 622 -22.50 -3.40 0.65
C GLN A 622 -23.91 -3.67 0.06
N PRO A 623 -24.00 -4.12 -1.21
CA PRO A 623 -25.29 -4.34 -1.88
C PRO A 623 -26.16 -5.38 -1.17
N ASP A 624 -25.58 -6.38 -0.51
CA ASP A 624 -26.35 -7.41 0.19
C ASP A 624 -26.96 -6.90 1.50
N VAL A 625 -26.32 -5.92 2.15
CA VAL A 625 -26.90 -5.18 3.29
C VAL A 625 -28.12 -4.37 2.83
N VAL A 626 -28.02 -3.68 1.68
CA VAL A 626 -29.16 -2.95 1.10
C VAL A 626 -30.32 -3.88 0.77
N LYS A 627 -30.05 -5.08 0.24
CA LYS A 627 -31.09 -6.09 -0.04
C LYS A 627 -31.75 -6.64 1.22
N HIS A 628 -31.01 -6.72 2.32
CA HIS A 628 -31.46 -7.29 3.59
C HIS A 628 -32.50 -6.40 4.28
N TYR A 629 -32.31 -5.09 4.27
CA TYR A 629 -33.19 -4.14 4.94
C TYR A 629 -34.34 -3.62 4.06
N SER A 630 -35.46 -3.29 4.70
CA SER A 630 -36.54 -2.55 4.05
C SER A 630 -36.17 -1.08 3.83
N THR A 631 -36.87 -0.39 2.93
CA THR A 631 -36.67 1.04 2.69
C THR A 631 -36.87 1.88 3.95
N GLN A 632 -37.80 1.50 4.83
CA GLN A 632 -38.02 2.22 6.08
C GLN A 632 -36.82 2.05 7.02
N GLU A 633 -36.33 0.82 7.18
CA GLU A 633 -35.19 0.53 8.07
C GLU A 633 -33.91 1.19 7.57
N LEU A 634 -33.64 1.15 6.25
CA LEU A 634 -32.50 1.88 5.68
C LEU A 634 -32.57 3.38 5.97
N ASN A 635 -33.77 3.96 5.99
CA ASN A 635 -33.95 5.38 6.33
C ASN A 635 -33.73 5.65 7.82
N GLU A 636 -34.20 4.76 8.69
CA GLU A 636 -33.97 4.84 10.13
C GLU A 636 -32.46 4.70 10.46
N ILE A 637 -31.79 3.70 9.89
CA ILE A 637 -30.33 3.48 10.03
C ILE A 637 -29.57 4.71 9.58
N ALA A 638 -29.87 5.24 8.39
CA ALA A 638 -29.23 6.44 7.88
C ALA A 638 -29.41 7.67 8.78
N ARG A 639 -30.54 7.79 9.51
CA ARG A 639 -30.76 8.86 10.49
C ARG A 639 -29.87 8.70 11.73
N VAL A 640 -29.72 7.47 12.21
CA VAL A 640 -28.84 7.17 13.35
C VAL A 640 -27.38 7.41 12.98
N TYR A 641 -26.95 7.02 11.77
CA TYR A 641 -25.62 7.36 11.23
C TYR A 641 -25.43 8.87 11.10
N ALA A 642 -26.38 9.58 10.48
CA ALA A 642 -26.30 11.04 10.34
C ALA A 642 -26.17 11.75 11.67
N TYR A 643 -26.83 11.24 12.73
CA TYR A 643 -26.71 11.75 14.09
C TYR A 643 -25.36 11.42 14.73
N GLY A 644 -24.90 10.17 14.63
CA GLY A 644 -23.65 9.71 15.24
C GLY A 644 -22.39 10.44 14.73
N TYR A 645 -22.36 10.83 13.45
CA TYR A 645 -21.22 11.53 12.85
C TYR A 645 -21.34 13.06 12.84
N ALA A 646 -22.51 13.62 13.13
CA ALA A 646 -22.68 15.06 13.02
C ALA A 646 -21.99 15.81 14.16
N GLY A 647 -21.10 16.74 13.82
CA GLY A 647 -20.69 17.80 14.75
C GLY A 647 -21.89 18.65 15.20
N GLU A 648 -21.89 19.09 16.46
CA GLU A 648 -23.01 19.83 17.07
C GLU A 648 -23.40 21.11 16.32
N SER A 649 -22.46 21.74 15.61
CA SER A 649 -22.71 22.93 14.79
C SER A 649 -23.50 22.65 13.51
N ILE A 650 -23.56 21.39 13.07
CA ILE A 650 -24.21 20.96 11.82
C ILE A 650 -25.58 20.35 12.10
N TYR A 651 -25.68 19.47 13.08
CA TYR A 651 -26.94 18.82 13.46
C TYR A 651 -26.94 18.45 14.94
N ASN A 652 -27.76 19.15 15.72
CA ASN A 652 -27.91 18.97 17.17
C ASN A 652 -29.41 18.82 17.50
N PRO A 653 -30.01 17.65 17.22
CA PRO A 653 -31.42 17.40 17.48
C PRO A 653 -31.69 17.43 18.99
N LYS A 654 -32.86 17.94 19.39
CA LYS A 654 -33.27 18.05 20.80
C LYS A 654 -34.70 17.57 21.02
N GLY A 655 -35.02 17.23 22.26
CA GLY A 655 -36.37 16.85 22.66
C GLY A 655 -36.85 15.58 21.97
N LYS A 656 -38.00 15.63 21.29
CA LYS A 656 -38.62 14.44 20.69
C LYS A 656 -37.78 13.79 19.60
N GLU A 657 -37.04 14.58 18.83
CA GLU A 657 -36.21 14.07 17.73
C GLU A 657 -35.00 13.29 18.27
N LEU A 658 -34.36 13.79 19.32
CA LEU A 658 -33.26 13.09 20.00
C LEU A 658 -33.75 11.76 20.60
N ALA A 659 -34.88 11.79 21.33
CA ALA A 659 -35.46 10.58 21.92
C ALA A 659 -35.85 9.54 20.84
N GLU A 660 -36.30 10.00 19.68
CA GLU A 660 -36.54 9.12 18.53
C GLU A 660 -35.23 8.52 18.00
N LEU A 661 -34.18 9.31 17.82
CA LEU A 661 -32.88 8.85 17.33
C LEU A 661 -32.22 7.83 18.29
N GLU A 662 -32.28 8.07 19.59
CA GLU A 662 -31.80 7.13 20.62
C GLU A 662 -32.59 5.81 20.59
N SER A 663 -33.91 5.89 20.41
CA SER A 663 -34.77 4.71 20.25
C SER A 663 -34.45 3.94 18.96
N LEU A 664 -34.16 4.64 17.87
CA LEU A 664 -33.71 4.03 16.61
C LEU A 664 -32.32 3.41 16.75
N GLY A 665 -31.39 4.04 17.48
CA GLY A 665 -30.08 3.48 17.81
C GLY A 665 -30.23 2.14 18.53
N LYS A 666 -31.06 2.08 19.56
CA LYS A 666 -31.44 0.83 20.25
C LYS A 666 -32.09 -0.19 19.34
N LYS A 667 -33.01 0.23 18.46
CA LYS A 667 -33.70 -0.68 17.52
C LYS A 667 -32.73 -1.36 16.55
N HIS A 668 -31.73 -0.62 16.08
CA HIS A 668 -30.79 -1.09 15.06
C HIS A 668 -29.44 -1.54 15.65
N HIS A 669 -29.33 -1.56 16.97
CA HIS A 669 -28.13 -1.89 17.74
C HIS A 669 -26.93 -0.99 17.39
N ILE A 670 -27.19 0.29 17.09
CA ILE A 670 -26.17 1.28 16.76
C ILE A 670 -26.16 2.31 17.89
N GLU A 671 -25.45 1.99 18.97
CA GLU A 671 -25.34 2.83 20.18
C GLU A 671 -23.88 3.19 20.50
N ARG A 672 -22.93 2.40 20.01
CA ARG A 672 -21.49 2.53 20.26
C ARG A 672 -20.71 2.62 18.96
N SER A 673 -19.53 3.26 19.01
CA SER A 673 -18.65 3.48 17.87
C SER A 673 -18.39 2.21 17.03
N GLU A 674 -18.15 1.09 17.69
CA GLU A 674 -17.76 -0.19 17.08
C GLU A 674 -18.92 -0.88 16.34
N GLN A 675 -20.14 -0.36 16.48
CA GLN A 675 -21.35 -0.81 15.78
C GLN A 675 -21.65 0.06 14.54
N TYR A 676 -20.93 1.17 14.37
CA TYR A 676 -20.98 1.97 13.16
C TYR A 676 -19.98 1.45 12.13
N ASP A 677 -20.34 1.61 10.86
CA ASP A 677 -19.42 1.44 9.75
C ASP A 677 -18.77 2.79 9.47
N ASP A 678 -17.55 2.98 9.98
CA ASP A 678 -16.80 4.24 9.83
C ASP A 678 -16.49 4.56 8.36
N GLU A 679 -16.22 3.54 7.54
CA GLU A 679 -15.92 3.74 6.11
C GLU A 679 -17.15 4.31 5.37
N VAL A 680 -18.35 3.79 5.66
CA VAL A 680 -19.59 4.32 5.07
C VAL A 680 -20.00 5.64 5.71
N GLY A 681 -19.97 5.70 7.04
CA GLY A 681 -20.56 6.77 7.83
C GLY A 681 -19.77 8.08 7.79
N GLU A 682 -18.46 8.00 8.02
CA GLU A 682 -17.57 9.17 8.09
C GLU A 682 -17.37 9.80 6.70
N GLU A 683 -17.16 8.98 5.67
CA GLU A 683 -17.01 9.51 4.30
C GLU A 683 -18.30 10.17 3.80
N THR A 684 -19.47 9.60 4.14
CA THR A 684 -20.75 10.23 3.85
C THR A 684 -20.85 11.59 4.53
N TYR A 685 -20.47 11.68 5.81
CA TYR A 685 -20.45 12.94 6.55
C TYR A 685 -19.55 13.99 5.89
N ASN A 686 -18.33 13.60 5.52
CA ASN A 686 -17.34 14.48 4.90
C ASN A 686 -17.84 15.05 3.56
N ILE A 687 -18.46 14.22 2.72
CA ILE A 687 -19.08 14.64 1.45
C ILE A 687 -20.20 15.67 1.71
N VAL A 688 -21.05 15.42 2.70
CA VAL A 688 -22.20 16.28 3.02
C VAL A 688 -21.74 17.62 3.58
N VAL A 689 -20.79 17.64 4.53
CA VAL A 689 -20.29 18.89 5.13
C VAL A 689 -19.56 19.75 4.10
N LYS A 690 -18.80 19.14 3.18
CA LYS A 690 -18.20 19.85 2.04
C LYS A 690 -19.27 20.53 1.18
N ALA A 691 -20.39 19.86 0.92
CA ALA A 691 -21.52 20.44 0.21
C ALA A 691 -22.14 21.63 0.97
N ILE A 692 -22.36 21.50 2.28
CA ILE A 692 -22.93 22.55 3.15
C ILE A 692 -22.03 23.80 3.15
N ASN A 693 -20.76 23.64 3.51
CA ASN A 693 -19.81 24.73 3.71
C ASN A 693 -19.56 25.51 2.40
N GLY A 694 -19.66 24.86 1.24
CA GLY A 694 -19.49 25.52 -0.05
C GLY A 694 -20.69 26.39 -0.50
N THR A 695 -21.83 26.38 0.18
CA THR A 695 -23.10 26.96 -0.33
C THR A 695 -23.05 28.48 -0.52
N ALA A 696 -22.59 29.23 0.49
CA ALA A 696 -22.52 30.69 0.41
C ALA A 696 -21.56 31.14 -0.71
N GLY A 697 -20.38 30.52 -0.76
CA GLY A 697 -19.40 30.77 -1.82
C GLY A 697 -19.90 30.41 -3.21
N ARG A 698 -20.74 29.37 -3.37
CA ARG A 698 -21.37 28.99 -4.65
C ARG A 698 -22.41 30.01 -5.11
N GLN A 699 -23.24 30.56 -4.21
CA GLN A 699 -24.27 31.55 -4.58
C GLN A 699 -23.68 32.89 -5.03
N GLU A 700 -22.68 33.38 -4.29
CA GLU A 700 -21.92 34.58 -4.68
C GLU A 700 -21.23 34.37 -6.03
N TRP A 701 -20.61 33.19 -6.20
CA TRP A 701 -19.92 32.85 -7.44
C TRP A 701 -20.87 32.73 -8.63
N ASN A 702 -22.04 32.12 -8.49
CA ASN A 702 -23.03 32.02 -9.56
C ASN A 702 -23.53 33.41 -9.99
N THR A 703 -23.73 34.32 -9.04
CA THR A 703 -24.10 35.71 -9.31
C THR A 703 -22.97 36.42 -10.08
N PHE A 704 -21.72 36.20 -9.67
CA PHE A 704 -20.53 36.73 -10.33
C PHE A 704 -20.40 36.21 -11.78
N VAL A 705 -20.56 34.91 -12.00
CA VAL A 705 -20.51 34.29 -13.34
C VAL A 705 -21.61 34.87 -14.26
N GLN A 706 -22.83 35.06 -13.75
CA GLN A 706 -23.93 35.66 -14.52
C GLN A 706 -23.65 37.12 -14.91
N GLN A 707 -22.95 37.88 -14.07
CA GLN A 707 -22.59 39.27 -14.34
C GLN A 707 -21.56 39.38 -15.48
N TYR A 708 -20.52 38.57 -15.48
CA TYR A 708 -19.39 38.72 -16.42
C TYR A 708 -19.47 37.84 -17.67
N LYS A 709 -20.27 36.76 -17.65
CA LYS A 709 -20.66 35.86 -18.78
C LYS A 709 -19.53 35.15 -19.52
N GLN A 710 -18.51 35.87 -19.98
CA GLN A 710 -17.39 35.33 -20.75
C GLN A 710 -16.30 34.80 -19.82
N PRO A 711 -15.76 33.59 -20.04
CA PRO A 711 -14.76 32.97 -19.16
C PRO A 711 -13.52 33.86 -18.96
N GLN A 712 -13.05 34.51 -20.03
CA GLN A 712 -11.96 35.47 -19.96
C GLN A 712 -12.28 36.68 -19.06
N ALA A 713 -13.51 37.21 -19.15
CA ALA A 713 -13.93 38.35 -18.33
C ALA A 713 -14.11 37.95 -16.85
N ILE A 714 -14.65 36.75 -16.61
CA ILE A 714 -14.77 36.17 -15.26
C ILE A 714 -13.38 36.00 -14.65
N PHE A 715 -12.42 35.44 -15.40
CA PHE A 715 -11.04 35.27 -14.95
C PHE A 715 -10.38 36.62 -14.60
N ALA A 716 -10.38 37.57 -15.55
CA ALA A 716 -9.72 38.87 -15.37
C ALA A 716 -10.25 39.61 -14.14
N GLN A 717 -11.57 39.61 -13.98
CA GLN A 717 -12.21 40.32 -12.89
C GLN A 717 -12.04 39.60 -11.55
N TYR A 718 -12.14 38.27 -11.53
CA TYR A 718 -12.01 37.51 -10.28
C TYR A 718 -10.58 37.55 -9.76
N TYR A 719 -9.59 37.43 -10.65
CA TYR A 719 -8.17 37.61 -10.32
C TYR A 719 -7.91 39.02 -9.76
N TYR A 720 -8.41 40.07 -10.44
CA TYR A 720 -8.29 41.46 -9.97
C TYR A 720 -8.89 41.64 -8.57
N GLN A 721 -10.07 41.08 -8.31
CA GLN A 721 -10.72 41.21 -7.00
C GLN A 721 -10.03 40.43 -5.89
N GLN A 722 -9.52 39.22 -6.18
CA GLN A 722 -8.81 38.44 -5.16
C GLN A 722 -7.45 39.08 -4.84
N PHE A 723 -6.71 39.56 -5.84
CA PHE A 723 -5.42 40.22 -5.61
C PHE A 723 -5.56 41.46 -4.70
N LEU A 724 -6.64 42.22 -4.86
CA LEU A 724 -6.92 43.41 -4.02
C LEU A 724 -7.41 43.10 -2.60
N LYS A 725 -7.72 41.85 -2.26
CA LYS A 725 -8.10 41.52 -0.88
C LYS A 725 -6.91 41.62 0.08
N ASP A 726 -5.72 41.36 -0.45
CA ASP A 726 -4.50 41.23 0.34
C ASP A 726 -3.56 42.45 0.17
N GLU A 727 -3.88 43.36 -0.75
CA GLU A 727 -3.00 44.48 -1.15
C GLU A 727 -3.76 45.82 -1.25
N ASP A 728 -3.24 46.87 -0.59
CA ASP A 728 -3.76 48.25 -0.75
C ASP A 728 -2.97 49.03 -1.80
N LEU A 729 -3.51 49.02 -3.03
CA LEU A 729 -2.88 49.65 -4.19
C LEU A 729 -3.43 51.05 -4.48
N ASP A 730 -2.56 51.97 -4.90
CA ASP A 730 -2.97 53.29 -5.37
C ASP A 730 -3.73 53.23 -6.73
N PRO A 731 -4.35 54.32 -7.21
CA PRO A 731 -5.11 54.31 -8.46
C PRO A 731 -4.30 53.92 -9.71
N SER A 732 -3.00 54.25 -9.74
CA SER A 732 -2.08 53.91 -10.85
C SER A 732 -1.74 52.43 -10.82
N GLN A 733 -1.40 51.89 -9.65
CA GLN A 733 -1.14 50.47 -9.42
C GLN A 733 -2.39 49.61 -9.71
N LYS A 734 -3.59 50.08 -9.32
CA LYS A 734 -4.87 49.44 -9.67
C LYS A 734 -5.10 49.38 -11.18
N ALA A 735 -4.68 50.40 -11.93
CA ALA A 735 -4.76 50.38 -13.39
C ALA A 735 -3.78 49.34 -14.00
N SER A 736 -2.56 49.25 -13.46
CA SER A 736 -1.55 48.27 -13.86
C SER A 736 -1.96 46.83 -13.54
N LEU A 737 -2.51 46.57 -12.34
CA LEU A 737 -3.08 45.28 -11.97
C LEU A 737 -4.24 44.88 -12.89
N LYS A 738 -5.13 45.83 -13.24
CA LYS A 738 -6.24 45.57 -14.15
C LYS A 738 -5.78 45.23 -15.57
N ALA A 739 -4.74 45.90 -16.08
CA ALA A 739 -4.13 45.55 -17.35
C ALA A 739 -3.47 44.16 -17.30
N THR A 740 -2.77 43.86 -16.21
CA THR A 740 -2.11 42.56 -15.99
C THR A 740 -3.13 41.43 -15.92
N SER A 741 -4.24 41.60 -15.17
CA SER A 741 -5.29 40.59 -15.05
C SER A 741 -5.98 40.27 -16.39
N GLN A 742 -6.09 41.25 -17.30
CA GLN A 742 -6.59 41.01 -18.66
C GLN A 742 -5.64 40.16 -19.49
N ILE A 743 -4.32 40.36 -19.34
CA ILE A 743 -3.30 39.57 -20.03
C ILE A 743 -3.26 38.14 -19.46
N LEU A 744 -3.37 38.00 -18.14
CA LEU A 744 -3.51 36.70 -17.47
C LEU A 744 -4.78 35.96 -17.91
N ALA A 745 -5.90 36.66 -18.09
CA ALA A 745 -7.11 36.07 -18.62
C ALA A 745 -6.97 35.59 -20.08
N LYS A 746 -6.21 36.32 -20.91
CA LYS A 746 -5.84 35.85 -22.26
C LYS A 746 -4.99 34.58 -22.16
N ALA A 747 -4.01 34.54 -21.25
CA ALA A 747 -3.20 33.36 -21.01
C ALA A 747 -4.03 32.14 -20.54
N PHE A 748 -5.04 32.36 -19.70
CA PHE A 748 -6.03 31.36 -19.29
C PHE A 748 -6.79 30.81 -20.51
N GLU A 749 -7.38 31.68 -21.33
CA GLU A 749 -8.13 31.26 -22.53
C GLU A 749 -7.27 30.50 -23.53
N ASP A 750 -6.07 31.02 -23.81
CA ASP A 750 -5.12 30.37 -24.70
C ASP A 750 -4.67 29.02 -24.13
N SER A 751 -4.51 28.90 -22.81
CA SER A 751 -4.18 27.64 -22.14
C SER A 751 -5.27 26.58 -22.32
N ARG A 752 -6.55 26.94 -22.15
CA ARG A 752 -7.70 26.03 -22.39
C ARG A 752 -7.69 25.48 -23.82
N LYS A 753 -7.27 26.32 -24.77
CA LYS A 753 -7.13 25.96 -26.20
C LYS A 753 -5.80 25.29 -26.54
N ASN A 754 -4.93 25.06 -25.55
CA ASN A 754 -3.55 24.55 -25.70
C ASN A 754 -2.66 25.46 -26.58
N GLN A 755 -2.95 26.76 -26.61
CA GLN A 755 -2.30 27.82 -27.39
C GLN A 755 -1.48 28.80 -26.53
N LEU A 756 -1.37 28.58 -25.20
CA LEU A 756 -0.56 29.43 -24.31
C LEU A 756 0.91 29.45 -24.78
N THR A 757 1.37 30.61 -25.25
CA THR A 757 2.73 30.83 -25.81
C THR A 757 3.22 32.24 -25.45
N MET A 758 4.43 32.62 -25.85
CA MET A 758 4.94 33.99 -25.68
C MET A 758 3.99 35.06 -26.24
N LYS A 759 3.24 34.76 -27.31
CA LYS A 759 2.22 35.66 -27.87
C LYS A 759 1.06 35.95 -26.92
N SER A 760 0.72 34.99 -26.06
CA SER A 760 -0.34 35.13 -25.07
C SER A 760 -0.02 36.19 -24.04
N ILE A 761 1.27 36.37 -23.74
CA ILE A 761 1.76 37.32 -22.75
C ILE A 761 2.47 38.52 -23.37
N GLU A 762 2.44 38.71 -24.70
CA GLU A 762 3.25 39.69 -25.45
C GLU A 762 3.07 41.16 -25.01
N ASN A 763 1.98 41.48 -24.33
CA ASN A 763 1.70 42.82 -23.82
C ASN A 763 2.06 43.00 -22.33
N LEU A 764 2.61 41.98 -21.65
CA LEU A 764 3.19 42.17 -20.31
C LEU A 764 4.37 43.14 -20.40
N LYS A 765 4.47 44.02 -19.41
CA LYS A 765 5.60 44.91 -19.18
C LYS A 765 6.38 44.45 -17.94
N ASP A 766 7.57 44.99 -17.74
CA ASP A 766 8.39 44.68 -16.55
C ASP A 766 7.62 44.98 -15.26
N GLU A 767 6.98 46.16 -15.17
CA GLU A 767 6.09 46.55 -14.06
C GLU A 767 4.88 45.60 -13.84
N SER A 768 4.55 44.75 -14.81
CA SER A 768 3.47 43.77 -14.66
C SER A 768 3.87 42.57 -13.80
N THR A 769 5.16 42.28 -13.60
CA THR A 769 5.60 41.09 -12.85
C THR A 769 5.22 41.15 -11.38
N GLU A 770 5.14 42.36 -10.81
CA GLU A 770 4.70 42.60 -9.43
C GLU A 770 3.22 42.24 -9.19
N TYR A 771 2.43 42.12 -10.27
CA TYR A 771 0.99 41.81 -10.20
C TYR A 771 0.66 40.38 -10.63
N ILE A 772 1.67 39.51 -10.80
CA ILE A 772 1.50 38.11 -11.19
C ILE A 772 1.76 37.20 -9.99
N ASP A 773 0.67 36.74 -9.38
CA ASP A 773 0.65 35.65 -8.42
C ASP A 773 0.20 34.36 -9.14
N TYR A 774 1.13 33.39 -9.20
CA TYR A 774 0.95 32.13 -9.90
C TYR A 774 0.03 31.15 -9.15
N ASP A 775 -0.04 31.23 -7.83
CA ASP A 775 -0.94 30.43 -7.01
C ASP A 775 -2.35 30.98 -7.08
N LEU A 776 -2.50 32.31 -7.04
CA LEU A 776 -3.78 32.95 -7.31
C LEU A 776 -4.26 32.66 -8.73
N TYR A 777 -3.38 32.76 -9.73
CA TYR A 777 -3.70 32.40 -11.12
C TYR A 777 -4.24 30.97 -11.23
N ARG A 778 -3.61 30.01 -10.54
CA ARG A 778 -4.06 28.60 -10.51
C ARG A 778 -5.44 28.47 -9.89
N THR A 779 -5.65 29.07 -8.72
CA THR A 779 -6.93 29.02 -7.99
C THR A 779 -8.06 29.62 -8.83
N VAL A 780 -7.80 30.76 -9.48
CA VAL A 780 -8.77 31.41 -10.37
C VAL A 780 -9.02 30.55 -11.62
N TYR A 781 -7.98 29.96 -12.22
CA TYR A 781 -8.11 29.09 -13.39
C TYR A 781 -9.06 27.94 -13.11
N GLU A 782 -8.81 27.21 -12.02
CA GLU A 782 -9.58 26.05 -11.64
C GLU A 782 -11.05 26.41 -11.41
N LYS A 783 -11.31 27.47 -10.64
CA LYS A 783 -12.65 27.91 -10.30
C LYS A 783 -13.44 28.36 -11.54
N VAL A 784 -12.81 29.11 -12.44
CA VAL A 784 -13.45 29.53 -13.70
C VAL A 784 -13.67 28.33 -14.62
N GLN A 785 -12.71 27.41 -14.74
CA GLN A 785 -12.83 26.22 -15.59
C GLN A 785 -14.00 25.33 -15.15
N LYS A 786 -14.17 25.10 -13.83
CA LYS A 786 -15.29 24.33 -13.26
C LYS A 786 -16.68 24.95 -13.53
N SER A 787 -16.73 26.23 -13.95
CA SER A 787 -17.98 26.99 -14.11
C SER A 787 -18.42 27.17 -15.57
N VAL A 788 -17.57 26.76 -16.50
CA VAL A 788 -17.73 26.97 -17.96
C VAL A 788 -17.82 25.62 -18.70
N GLN A 789 -17.55 24.51 -18.00
CA GLN A 789 -17.92 23.16 -18.41
C GLN A 789 -19.41 22.96 -18.17
#